data_AF-A0A1S2HQH0-F1
#
_entry.id   AF-A0A1S2HQH0-F1
#
_cell.length_a   1.000
_cell.length_b   1.000
_cell.length_c   1.000
_cell.angle_alpha   90.00
_cell.angle_beta   90.00
_cell.angle_gamma   90.00
#
_symmetry.space_group_name_H-M   'P 1'
#
loop_
_entity.id
_entity.type
_entity.pdbx_description
1 polymer ?
#
loop_
_entity_poly.entity_id
_entity_poly.type
_entity_poly.pdbx_seq_one_letter_code
_entity_poly.pdbx_strand_id
1 'polypeptide(L)'
;MPSSALPSPTTTTTGTERDGFISVRGAREHNLRGVDVDVPRDRIVAFTGVSGSGKTSLAFGTVFAEAQRRFLESVAPYARRLIAQGSTPHVDSITGLPPAVALEQRRGASSTRSTVGTLTTLSNSMRMLFSRAGTYPDGADRLESDSFSPNTVAGACPRCHGLGTAHEVTEASAVHDDSLSIRDGAITAWPGAWQGKNLRDVTAVLGYDIERPWRELPRADRDWLLFTEEQPVVEVHPKRDRVAKPYKGRFWSARQFILHTLADSQSETQRAKALRFVESGPCGLCHGTGLTRAALAVTVGGRTIAELNGLALTALADVLRPIAAITDAGPATSRASSGEHTEVAVAISRDLLTRVEVLTGLGLGYLSLDRATPTLSPGETQRLRIATQLRSGLFGVVYVLDEPSAGLHPADAESLMEVLQDLRAGGNSVFVVEHDMRIVRQADWIVDVGPGAGAGGGTVLYSGPVDGLADVEASVTRRFLTPDAGPVEPRTPRKPVGTLELRDVTRHNLRGLDVDVPLGVLTAVTGVSGSGKSSLVGGVLPAVAADHPLVDRVVQVDQKPIGRTPRSNLATYTGLFDAVRAAFAATDEARARGWTAGRFSFNVAGGRCEVCQGEGSVSVELLFLPGSWAPCPECHGSRYTAETLEVRWNGATIADVLGMTVDEAAPFLAAIPAAGRALDVLRQVGLGYLRLGQPAPELSGGEAQRIKLATELQRARSGHTLYLLDEPTTGLHPADVELLTEQLARLTDAGNTVVVVEHAMDVVAKADHVIDMGPGGGDAGGNVVAAGSPADVAASSASRTAPFLREELQHA
;
A
#
# COMPACT_ATOMS: atom_id res chain seq x y z
N MET A 1 -12.80 57.94 -13.37
CA MET A 1 -11.36 57.66 -13.50
C MET A 1 -11.19 56.15 -13.63
N PRO A 2 -10.82 55.63 -14.81
CA PRO A 2 -10.78 54.19 -15.03
C PRO A 2 -9.33 53.63 -15.12
N SER A 3 -9.13 52.52 -14.40
CA SER A 3 -8.51 51.25 -14.82
C SER A 3 -7.17 51.30 -15.59
N SER A 4 -6.06 51.06 -14.88
CA SER A 4 -4.84 50.52 -15.48
C SER A 4 -4.90 48.99 -15.44
N ALA A 5 -5.15 48.38 -16.59
CA ALA A 5 -5.05 46.94 -16.78
C ALA A 5 -3.59 46.48 -16.64
N LEU A 6 -3.39 45.40 -15.90
CA LEU A 6 -2.13 44.64 -15.83
C LEU A 6 -1.82 44.02 -17.21
N PRO A 7 -0.54 43.92 -17.63
CA PRO A 7 -0.20 43.33 -18.91
C PRO A 7 -0.25 41.80 -18.85
N SER A 8 -1.02 41.20 -19.75
CA SER A 8 -1.03 39.75 -20.01
C SER A 8 0.28 39.32 -20.69
N PRO A 9 0.96 38.23 -20.27
CA PRO A 9 2.06 37.67 -21.03
C PRO A 9 1.48 36.70 -22.08
N THR A 10 1.01 37.23 -23.21
CA THR A 10 0.85 36.43 -24.43
C THR A 10 2.12 36.53 -25.25
N THR A 11 3.09 35.67 -24.97
CA THR A 11 4.15 35.34 -25.94
C THR A 11 3.54 34.38 -26.97
N THR A 12 3.06 34.97 -28.07
CA THR A 12 2.65 34.24 -29.26
C THR A 12 3.92 33.78 -30.00
N THR A 13 4.46 32.62 -29.60
CA THR A 13 5.58 31.99 -30.31
C THR A 13 5.07 31.33 -31.59
N THR A 14 5.68 31.68 -32.72
CA THR A 14 5.34 31.22 -34.07
C THR A 14 5.47 29.69 -34.21
N GLY A 15 4.56 29.08 -34.96
CA GLY A 15 4.22 27.65 -34.98
C GLY A 15 5.28 26.61 -35.43
N THR A 16 6.57 26.95 -35.43
CA THR A 16 7.67 25.99 -35.72
C THR A 16 8.46 25.58 -34.48
N GLU A 17 8.28 26.22 -33.31
CA GLU A 17 8.90 25.82 -32.03
C GLU A 17 8.05 24.86 -31.18
N ARG A 18 6.80 24.60 -31.57
CA ARG A 18 5.86 23.78 -30.76
C ARG A 18 5.99 22.27 -30.93
N ASP A 19 6.81 21.78 -31.87
CA ASP A 19 6.92 20.34 -32.11
C ASP A 19 7.47 19.58 -30.89
N GLY A 20 8.18 20.24 -29.97
CA GLY A 20 8.76 19.61 -28.77
C GLY A 20 7.88 19.55 -27.51
N PHE A 21 6.62 20.00 -27.55
CA PHE A 21 5.80 20.18 -26.34
C PHE A 21 4.50 19.36 -26.35
N ILE A 22 4.09 18.94 -25.16
CA ILE A 22 2.73 18.52 -24.85
C ILE A 22 1.97 19.78 -24.40
N SER A 23 1.00 20.20 -25.19
CA SER A 23 0.18 21.38 -24.90
C SER A 23 -1.19 20.95 -24.42
N VAL A 24 -1.47 21.19 -23.14
CA VAL A 24 -2.77 20.96 -22.51
C VAL A 24 -3.55 22.26 -22.51
N ARG A 25 -4.82 22.24 -22.92
CA ARG A 25 -5.70 23.40 -22.92
C ARG A 25 -7.03 23.12 -22.24
N GLY A 26 -7.45 24.03 -21.37
CA GLY A 26 -8.75 24.02 -20.69
C GLY A 26 -8.97 22.81 -19.77
N ALA A 27 -7.94 22.32 -19.08
CA ALA A 27 -8.09 21.18 -18.16
C ALA A 27 -8.90 21.56 -16.91
N ARG A 28 -9.92 20.76 -16.61
CA ARG A 28 -10.91 20.96 -15.54
C ARG A 28 -11.15 19.69 -14.71
N GLU A 29 -10.24 18.74 -14.79
CA GLU A 29 -10.32 17.50 -14.05
C GLU A 29 -10.21 17.76 -12.53
N HIS A 30 -11.14 17.21 -11.74
CA HIS A 30 -11.27 17.46 -10.30
C HIS A 30 -11.32 18.95 -9.92
N ASN A 31 -10.27 19.49 -9.31
CA ASN A 31 -10.20 20.88 -8.85
C ASN A 31 -9.44 21.81 -9.83
N LEU A 32 -9.01 21.33 -10.99
CA LEU A 32 -8.34 22.16 -12.00
C LEU A 32 -9.30 23.25 -12.53
N ARG A 33 -8.78 24.47 -12.69
CA ARG A 33 -9.57 25.67 -13.01
C ARG A 33 -9.39 26.14 -14.46
N GLY A 34 -9.60 25.24 -15.43
CA GLY A 34 -9.43 25.55 -16.85
C GLY A 34 -7.96 25.80 -17.19
N VAL A 35 -7.09 24.91 -16.75
CA VAL A 35 -5.63 25.05 -16.85
C VAL A 35 -5.15 24.89 -18.28
N ASP A 36 -4.36 25.86 -18.73
CA ASP A 36 -3.54 25.80 -19.93
C ASP A 36 -2.07 25.65 -19.52
N VAL A 37 -1.38 24.63 -20.03
CA VAL A 37 0.04 24.41 -19.74
C VAL A 37 0.76 23.78 -20.92
N ASP A 38 2.00 24.22 -21.15
CA ASP A 38 2.93 23.60 -22.09
C ASP A 38 4.03 22.90 -21.30
N VAL A 39 4.27 21.63 -21.64
CA VAL A 39 5.24 20.76 -20.97
C VAL A 39 6.18 20.12 -22.00
N PRO A 40 7.51 20.22 -21.88
CA PRO A 40 8.43 19.71 -22.89
C PRO A 40 8.46 18.17 -22.93
N ARG A 41 8.64 17.62 -24.14
CA ARG A 41 8.97 16.22 -24.39
C ARG A 41 10.47 15.98 -24.23
N ASP A 42 10.86 14.73 -24.05
CA ASP A 42 12.24 14.25 -23.99
C ASP A 42 13.07 14.89 -22.84
N ARG A 43 12.35 15.24 -21.77
CA ARG A 43 12.82 15.90 -20.56
C ARG A 43 12.29 15.21 -19.31
N ILE A 44 12.97 15.43 -18.20
CA ILE A 44 12.47 15.12 -16.86
C ILE A 44 11.72 16.35 -16.35
N VAL A 45 10.42 16.19 -16.10
CA VAL A 45 9.52 17.26 -15.69
C VAL A 45 8.96 16.94 -14.31
N ALA A 46 9.22 17.83 -13.34
CA ALA A 46 8.68 17.73 -12.00
C ALA A 46 7.33 18.48 -11.88
N PHE A 47 6.30 17.82 -11.36
CA PHE A 47 5.03 18.43 -10.97
C PHE A 47 5.03 18.63 -9.45
N THR A 48 4.93 19.89 -9.02
CA THR A 48 5.11 20.30 -7.61
C THR A 48 3.93 21.15 -7.10
N GLY A 49 3.92 21.42 -5.79
CA GLY A 49 2.84 22.12 -5.08
C GLY A 49 2.28 21.33 -3.89
N VAL A 50 1.51 21.97 -3.02
CA VAL A 50 0.99 21.38 -1.76
C VAL A 50 0.04 20.18 -1.98
N SER A 51 -0.15 19.35 -0.96
CA SER A 51 -1.09 18.22 -1.03
C SER A 51 -2.50 18.70 -1.42
N GLY A 52 -3.15 18.04 -2.38
CA GLY A 52 -4.45 18.48 -2.91
C GLY A 52 -4.43 19.69 -3.87
N SER A 53 -3.26 20.21 -4.27
CA SER A 53 -3.20 21.38 -5.18
C SER A 53 -3.68 21.12 -6.61
N GLY A 54 -3.67 19.87 -7.08
CA GLY A 54 -4.09 19.49 -8.43
C GLY A 54 -3.00 18.85 -9.30
N LYS A 55 -1.78 18.62 -8.77
CA LYS A 55 -0.66 17.95 -9.47
C LYS A 55 -1.07 16.62 -10.11
N THR A 56 -1.62 15.72 -9.31
CA THR A 56 -2.05 14.38 -9.73
C THR A 56 -3.24 14.46 -10.69
N SER A 57 -4.15 15.42 -10.49
CA SER A 57 -5.26 15.68 -11.41
C SER A 57 -4.77 16.11 -12.80
N LEU A 58 -3.67 16.86 -12.87
CA LEU A 58 -3.05 17.27 -14.13
C LEU A 58 -2.21 16.12 -14.75
N ALA A 59 -1.26 15.55 -14.01
CA ALA A 59 -0.34 14.54 -14.54
C ALA A 59 -1.05 13.20 -14.83
N PHE A 60 -1.82 12.67 -13.87
CA PHE A 60 -2.51 11.38 -14.02
C PHE A 60 -3.93 11.53 -14.55
N GLY A 61 -4.74 12.38 -13.90
CA GLY A 61 -6.15 12.55 -14.24
C GLY A 61 -6.40 13.16 -15.61
N THR A 62 -5.45 13.95 -16.12
CA THR A 62 -5.57 14.62 -17.43
C THR A 62 -4.61 14.02 -18.46
N VAL A 63 -3.29 14.16 -18.27
CA VAL A 63 -2.29 13.77 -19.29
C VAL A 63 -2.25 12.26 -19.50
N PHE A 64 -2.02 11.47 -18.44
CA PHE A 64 -1.97 10.01 -18.55
C PHE A 64 -3.30 9.42 -19.00
N ALA A 65 -4.40 9.81 -18.35
CA ALA A 65 -5.73 9.28 -18.66
C ALA A 65 -6.12 9.55 -20.13
N GLU A 66 -5.83 10.73 -20.67
CA GLU A 66 -6.11 11.05 -22.07
C GLU A 66 -5.19 10.28 -23.03
N ALA A 67 -3.90 10.10 -22.70
CA ALA A 67 -2.98 9.27 -23.49
C ALA A 67 -3.43 7.81 -23.56
N GLN A 68 -3.82 7.24 -22.42
CA GLN A 68 -4.31 5.87 -22.31
C GLN A 68 -5.63 5.69 -23.09
N ARG A 69 -6.56 6.63 -22.96
CA ARG A 69 -7.84 6.62 -23.68
C ARG A 69 -7.61 6.62 -25.20
N ARG A 70 -6.81 7.56 -25.72
CA ARG A 70 -6.49 7.67 -27.16
C ARG A 70 -5.83 6.39 -27.69
N PHE A 71 -4.90 5.82 -26.93
CA PHE A 71 -4.22 4.59 -27.30
C PHE A 71 -5.18 3.40 -27.37
N LEU A 72 -5.96 3.15 -26.32
CA LEU A 72 -6.87 2.01 -26.25
C LEU A 72 -8.01 2.09 -27.27
N GLU A 73 -8.57 3.28 -27.50
CA GLU A 73 -9.60 3.50 -28.54
C GLU A 73 -9.11 3.21 -29.96
N SER A 74 -7.79 3.31 -30.16
CA SER A 74 -7.10 3.03 -31.42
C SER A 74 -6.72 1.56 -31.58
N VAL A 75 -6.25 0.92 -30.51
CA VAL A 75 -5.76 -0.47 -30.54
C VAL A 75 -6.88 -1.51 -30.43
N ALA A 76 -7.92 -1.25 -29.63
CA ALA A 76 -9.00 -2.21 -29.37
C ALA A 76 -10.38 -1.56 -29.55
N PRO A 77 -10.94 -1.55 -30.78
CA PRO A 77 -12.23 -0.92 -31.04
C PRO A 77 -13.39 -1.47 -30.18
N TYR A 78 -13.33 -2.74 -29.76
CA TYR A 78 -14.31 -3.34 -28.85
C TYR A 78 -14.20 -2.79 -27.41
N ALA A 79 -13.02 -2.34 -27.00
CA ALA A 79 -12.79 -1.74 -25.69
C ALA A 79 -13.45 -0.37 -25.57
N ARG A 80 -13.82 0.29 -26.68
CA ARG A 80 -14.52 1.59 -26.69
C ARG A 80 -15.77 1.60 -25.82
N ARG A 81 -16.57 0.52 -25.84
CA ARG A 81 -17.78 0.43 -24.99
C ARG A 81 -17.47 0.28 -23.50
N LEU A 82 -16.36 -0.38 -23.15
CA LEU A 82 -15.92 -0.56 -21.77
C LEU A 82 -15.23 0.69 -21.22
N ILE A 83 -14.45 1.38 -22.06
CA ILE A 83 -13.77 2.64 -21.73
C ILE A 83 -14.79 3.78 -21.60
N ALA A 84 -15.85 3.81 -22.42
CA ALA A 84 -16.92 4.79 -22.31
C ALA A 84 -17.74 4.68 -21.01
N GLN A 85 -17.62 3.58 -20.26
CA GLN A 85 -18.19 3.44 -18.92
C GLN A 85 -17.26 4.03 -17.83
N GLY A 86 -15.99 4.28 -18.15
CA GLY A 86 -15.05 5.02 -17.30
C GLY A 86 -15.22 6.54 -17.45
N SER A 87 -14.55 7.30 -16.59
CA SER A 87 -14.55 8.76 -16.64
C SER A 87 -13.66 9.29 -17.77
N THR A 88 -14.24 10.03 -18.72
CA THR A 88 -13.48 10.80 -19.71
C THR A 88 -12.85 12.02 -19.03
N PRO A 89 -11.54 12.27 -19.19
CA PRO A 89 -10.91 13.46 -18.61
C PRO A 89 -11.57 14.75 -19.09
N HIS A 90 -11.82 15.69 -18.17
CA HIS A 90 -12.40 16.98 -18.49
C HIS A 90 -11.33 17.94 -19.02
N VAL A 91 -11.09 17.94 -20.34
CA VAL A 91 -10.10 18.81 -21.01
C VAL A 91 -10.57 19.22 -22.41
N ASP A 92 -10.25 20.44 -22.86
CA ASP A 92 -10.68 20.92 -24.18
C ASP A 92 -9.81 20.34 -25.31
N SER A 93 -8.49 20.39 -25.16
CA SER A 93 -7.59 19.76 -26.12
C SER A 93 -6.23 19.43 -25.51
N ILE A 94 -5.60 18.37 -26.02
CA ILE A 94 -4.18 18.08 -25.77
C ILE A 94 -3.50 17.76 -27.09
N THR A 95 -2.44 18.50 -27.44
CA THR A 95 -1.62 18.27 -28.65
C THR A 95 -0.21 17.81 -28.28
N GLY A 96 0.45 17.06 -29.16
CA GLY A 96 1.82 16.57 -28.93
C GLY A 96 1.92 15.41 -27.93
N LEU A 97 0.80 14.81 -27.51
CA LEU A 97 0.75 13.76 -26.48
C LEU A 97 1.10 12.37 -27.06
N PRO A 98 2.24 11.76 -26.69
CA PRO A 98 2.57 10.38 -27.05
C PRO A 98 1.82 9.38 -26.16
N PRO A 99 1.92 8.05 -26.44
CA PRO A 99 1.47 7.03 -25.51
C PRO A 99 2.14 7.18 -24.14
N ALA A 100 1.41 6.86 -23.06
CA ALA A 100 1.89 7.03 -21.71
C ALA A 100 1.85 5.73 -20.89
N VAL A 101 2.81 5.60 -19.98
CA VAL A 101 2.92 4.50 -19.01
C VAL A 101 2.91 5.11 -17.61
N ALA A 102 1.91 4.77 -16.80
CA ALA A 102 1.80 5.22 -15.42
C ALA A 102 2.46 4.22 -14.45
N LEU A 103 3.22 4.76 -13.51
CA LEU A 103 3.74 4.07 -12.34
C LEU A 103 3.16 4.73 -11.08
N GLU A 104 1.89 4.44 -10.79
CA GLU A 104 1.18 4.92 -9.60
C GLU A 104 1.58 4.14 -8.34
N GLN A 105 1.54 4.82 -7.19
CA GLN A 105 1.63 4.19 -5.87
C GLN A 105 0.39 3.36 -5.49
N ARG A 106 -0.69 3.42 -6.27
CA ARG A 106 -1.96 2.78 -5.93
C ARG A 106 -1.77 1.28 -5.70
N ARG A 107 -2.27 0.84 -4.54
CA ARG A 107 -2.34 -0.57 -4.16
C ARG A 107 -3.38 -1.25 -5.04
N GLY A 108 -2.95 -1.83 -6.15
CA GLY A 108 -3.73 -2.90 -6.79
C GLY A 108 -4.02 -4.00 -5.77
N ALA A 109 -5.11 -4.75 -5.95
CA ALA A 109 -5.36 -5.94 -5.13
C ALA A 109 -4.16 -6.89 -5.25
N SER A 110 -3.30 -6.91 -4.23
CA SER A 110 -2.06 -7.68 -4.26
C SER A 110 -2.40 -9.15 -4.06
N SER A 111 -2.10 -9.96 -5.08
CA SER A 111 -2.22 -11.41 -4.97
C SER A 111 -1.04 -11.95 -4.17
N THR A 112 -1.30 -12.81 -3.19
CA THR A 112 -0.27 -13.53 -2.42
C THR A 112 0.62 -14.42 -3.28
N ARG A 113 0.25 -14.68 -4.55
CA ARG A 113 1.03 -15.45 -5.52
C ARG A 113 2.05 -14.65 -6.32
N SER A 114 2.03 -13.31 -6.24
CA SER A 114 3.03 -12.47 -6.90
C SER A 114 4.22 -12.24 -5.96
N THR A 115 5.43 -12.42 -6.49
CA THR A 115 6.70 -12.18 -5.80
C THR A 115 7.54 -11.11 -6.51
N VAL A 116 8.60 -10.63 -5.87
CA VAL A 116 9.62 -9.75 -6.46
C VAL A 116 10.11 -10.28 -7.82
N GLY A 117 10.40 -11.57 -7.91
CA GLY A 117 10.86 -12.19 -9.16
C GLY A 117 9.82 -12.17 -10.27
N THR A 118 8.52 -12.30 -9.94
CA THR A 118 7.45 -12.18 -10.94
C THR A 118 7.24 -10.74 -11.38
N LEU A 119 7.30 -9.78 -10.45
CA LEU A 119 7.09 -8.36 -10.72
C LEU A 119 8.20 -7.80 -11.63
N THR A 120 9.44 -8.26 -11.42
CA THR A 120 10.63 -7.82 -12.18
C THR A 120 10.90 -8.66 -13.42
N THR A 121 10.08 -9.69 -13.68
CA THR A 121 10.26 -10.70 -14.73
C THR A 121 11.52 -11.58 -14.59
N LEU A 122 12.35 -11.38 -13.56
CA LEU A 122 13.55 -12.16 -13.29
C LEU A 122 13.24 -13.64 -13.08
N SER A 123 12.07 -13.98 -12.55
CA SER A 123 11.64 -15.38 -12.40
C SER A 123 11.58 -16.12 -13.74
N ASN A 124 11.32 -15.43 -14.85
CA ASN A 124 11.26 -16.08 -16.17
C ASN A 124 12.67 -16.48 -16.62
N SER A 125 13.62 -15.56 -16.53
CA SER A 125 15.02 -15.81 -16.87
C SER A 125 15.65 -16.86 -15.94
N MET A 126 15.33 -16.85 -14.64
CA MET A 126 15.74 -17.91 -13.71
C MET A 126 15.21 -19.29 -14.12
N ARG A 127 13.91 -19.41 -14.44
CA ARG A 127 13.32 -20.66 -14.91
C ARG A 127 13.95 -21.16 -16.22
N MET A 128 14.27 -20.24 -17.13
CA MET A 128 15.00 -20.55 -18.35
C MET A 128 16.43 -21.02 -18.07
N LEU A 129 17.14 -20.39 -17.14
CA LEU A 129 18.49 -20.80 -16.72
C LEU A 129 18.49 -22.24 -16.22
N PHE A 130 17.60 -22.61 -15.30
CA PHE A 130 17.50 -23.98 -14.78
C PHE A 130 17.09 -25.00 -15.86
N SER A 131 16.13 -24.64 -16.73
CA SER A 131 15.69 -25.53 -17.80
C SER A 131 16.75 -25.78 -18.88
N ARG A 132 17.61 -24.79 -19.14
CA ARG A 132 18.51 -24.78 -20.31
C ARG A 132 19.97 -25.01 -19.96
N ALA A 133 20.39 -24.64 -18.75
CA ALA A 133 21.77 -24.67 -18.28
C ALA A 133 21.94 -25.29 -16.89
N GLY A 134 20.85 -25.75 -16.25
CA GLY A 134 20.94 -26.43 -14.97
C GLY A 134 21.70 -27.76 -15.06
N THR A 135 22.34 -28.14 -13.96
CA THR A 135 22.92 -29.46 -13.75
C THR A 135 21.84 -30.40 -13.25
N TYR A 136 21.52 -31.44 -14.05
CA TYR A 136 20.49 -32.43 -13.75
C TYR A 136 21.10 -33.69 -13.10
N PRO A 137 20.35 -34.43 -12.28
CA PRO A 137 20.75 -35.76 -11.83
C PRO A 137 20.95 -36.73 -13.00
N ASP A 138 21.84 -37.71 -12.82
CA ASP A 138 22.09 -38.74 -13.82
C ASP A 138 20.81 -39.50 -14.19
N GLY A 139 20.54 -39.61 -15.50
CA GLY A 139 19.36 -40.29 -16.03
C GLY A 139 18.04 -39.54 -15.88
N ALA A 140 18.04 -38.30 -15.38
CA ALA A 140 16.84 -37.47 -15.31
C ALA A 140 16.45 -36.92 -16.69
N ASP A 141 15.14 -36.87 -16.94
CA ASP A 141 14.59 -36.17 -18.10
C ASP A 141 14.75 -34.66 -17.95
N ARG A 142 14.94 -33.99 -19.08
CA ARG A 142 15.01 -32.54 -19.12
C ARG A 142 13.65 -31.93 -18.76
N LEU A 143 13.67 -30.92 -17.91
CA LEU A 143 12.49 -30.17 -17.51
C LEU A 143 12.37 -28.87 -18.33
N GLU A 144 11.16 -28.58 -18.81
CA GLU A 144 10.84 -27.28 -19.40
C GLU A 144 10.72 -26.20 -18.32
N SER A 145 10.85 -24.93 -18.72
CA SER A 145 10.85 -23.77 -17.81
C SER A 145 9.63 -23.69 -16.89
N ASP A 146 8.47 -24.17 -17.35
CA ASP A 146 7.25 -24.20 -16.53
C ASP A 146 7.34 -25.16 -15.35
N SER A 147 8.18 -26.19 -15.41
CA SER A 147 8.42 -27.10 -14.28
C SER A 147 9.12 -26.41 -13.11
N PHE A 148 9.71 -25.24 -13.34
CA PHE A 148 10.41 -24.44 -12.34
C PHE A 148 9.55 -23.28 -11.80
N SER A 149 8.24 -23.33 -11.99
CA SER A 149 7.29 -22.32 -11.50
C SER A 149 6.34 -22.90 -10.45
N PRO A 150 6.17 -22.25 -9.29
CA PRO A 150 5.14 -22.66 -8.34
C PRO A 150 3.72 -22.31 -8.82
N ASN A 151 3.59 -21.50 -9.88
CA ASN A 151 2.30 -21.04 -10.41
C ASN A 151 1.77 -21.89 -11.59
N THR A 152 2.48 -22.95 -11.99
CA THR A 152 2.07 -23.86 -13.06
C THR A 152 1.76 -25.24 -12.49
N VAL A 153 0.89 -26.00 -13.16
CA VAL A 153 0.59 -27.39 -12.74
C VAL A 153 1.84 -28.27 -12.79
N ALA A 154 2.73 -28.03 -13.77
CA ALA A 154 3.95 -28.82 -13.95
C ALA A 154 4.98 -28.61 -12.83
N GLY A 155 5.11 -27.38 -12.31
CA GLY A 155 6.12 -27.05 -11.31
C GLY A 155 5.61 -26.97 -9.88
N ALA A 156 4.30 -26.76 -9.66
CA ALA A 156 3.72 -26.62 -8.35
C ALA A 156 3.78 -27.91 -7.53
N CYS A 157 4.13 -27.79 -6.26
CA CYS A 157 3.96 -28.87 -5.29
C CYS A 157 2.49 -29.32 -5.25
N PRO A 158 2.19 -30.62 -5.42
CA PRO A 158 0.81 -31.09 -5.51
C PRO A 158 0.04 -31.00 -4.18
N ARG A 159 0.74 -30.90 -3.03
CA ARG A 159 0.12 -30.79 -1.70
C ARG A 159 -0.34 -29.37 -1.36
N CYS A 160 0.50 -28.37 -1.65
CA CYS A 160 0.19 -26.97 -1.34
C CYS A 160 -0.18 -26.13 -2.57
N HIS A 161 -0.25 -26.75 -3.75
CA HIS A 161 -0.56 -26.10 -5.02
C HIS A 161 0.31 -24.85 -5.28
N GLY A 162 1.61 -24.96 -5.00
CA GLY A 162 2.57 -23.89 -5.22
C GLY A 162 2.72 -22.86 -4.10
N LEU A 163 1.85 -22.88 -3.08
CA LEU A 163 1.84 -21.85 -2.03
C LEU A 163 3.05 -21.93 -1.09
N GLY A 164 3.71 -23.10 -1.00
CA GLY A 164 4.77 -23.36 -0.03
C GLY A 164 4.26 -23.58 1.40
N THR A 165 3.16 -22.94 1.78
CA THR A 165 2.43 -23.18 3.03
C THR A 165 1.34 -24.23 2.83
N ALA A 166 1.23 -25.16 3.78
CA ALA A 166 0.08 -26.04 3.87
C ALA A 166 -0.86 -25.52 4.96
N HIS A 167 -2.14 -25.47 4.62
CA HIS A 167 -3.22 -25.21 5.55
C HIS A 167 -3.75 -26.56 6.00
N GLU A 168 -3.36 -26.98 7.21
CA GLU A 168 -3.74 -28.28 7.75
C GLU A 168 -4.74 -28.12 8.87
N VAL A 169 -5.83 -28.87 8.77
CA VAL A 169 -6.75 -29.08 9.87
C VAL A 169 -6.22 -30.27 10.65
N THR A 170 -5.95 -30.09 11.93
CA THR A 170 -5.52 -31.14 12.86
C THR A 170 -6.68 -31.48 13.80
N GLU A 171 -6.56 -32.56 14.56
CA GLU A 171 -7.56 -32.88 15.60
C GLU A 171 -7.61 -31.78 16.67
N ALA A 172 -6.45 -31.27 17.11
CA ALA A 172 -6.36 -30.20 18.09
C ALA A 172 -6.90 -28.86 17.56
N SER A 173 -6.68 -28.56 16.29
CA SER A 173 -7.24 -27.36 15.66
C SER A 173 -8.74 -27.49 15.45
N ALA A 174 -9.28 -28.69 15.20
CA ALA A 174 -10.70 -28.91 14.94
C ALA A 174 -11.56 -29.10 16.20
N VAL A 175 -10.96 -29.61 17.28
CA VAL A 175 -11.61 -29.97 18.55
C VAL A 175 -10.84 -29.32 19.70
N HIS A 176 -11.37 -28.21 20.22
CA HIS A 176 -10.71 -27.47 21.32
C HIS A 176 -10.97 -28.06 22.71
N ASP A 177 -12.08 -28.79 22.89
CA ASP A 177 -12.43 -29.48 24.14
C ASP A 177 -12.89 -30.90 23.83
N ASP A 178 -12.01 -31.87 24.10
CA ASP A 178 -12.22 -33.30 23.82
C ASP A 178 -13.10 -34.01 24.86
N SER A 179 -13.52 -33.29 25.92
CA SER A 179 -14.41 -33.81 26.96
C SER A 179 -15.88 -33.76 26.54
N LEU A 180 -16.21 -32.97 25.54
CA LEU A 180 -17.57 -32.81 25.01
C LEU A 180 -17.94 -33.94 24.06
N SER A 181 -19.24 -34.20 23.93
CA SER A 181 -19.78 -35.09 22.90
C SER A 181 -19.95 -34.37 21.56
N ILE A 182 -20.14 -35.12 20.47
CA ILE A 182 -20.48 -34.52 19.16
C ILE A 182 -21.80 -33.73 19.25
N ARG A 183 -22.77 -34.23 20.04
CA ARG A 183 -24.03 -33.51 20.31
C ARG A 183 -23.77 -32.18 20.99
N ASP A 184 -22.87 -32.11 21.96
CA ASP A 184 -22.57 -30.90 22.72
C ASP A 184 -21.61 -29.94 22.00
N GLY A 185 -21.12 -30.33 20.82
CA GLY A 185 -20.33 -29.47 19.94
C GLY A 185 -18.83 -29.69 20.02
N ALA A 186 -18.36 -30.90 20.32
CA ALA A 186 -16.94 -31.23 20.34
C ALA A 186 -16.19 -30.82 19.06
N ILE A 187 -16.78 -31.05 17.88
CA ILE A 187 -16.19 -30.63 16.60
C ILE A 187 -16.44 -29.13 16.39
N THR A 188 -15.61 -28.31 17.02
CA THR A 188 -15.68 -26.83 16.96
C THR A 188 -15.47 -26.26 15.55
N ALA A 189 -14.79 -26.99 14.66
CA ALA A 189 -14.58 -26.58 13.26
C ALA A 189 -15.85 -26.63 12.38
N TRP A 190 -16.90 -27.32 12.82
CA TRP A 190 -18.16 -27.35 12.08
C TRP A 190 -18.92 -26.00 12.16
N PRO A 191 -19.74 -25.68 11.14
CA PRO A 191 -20.49 -24.43 11.12
C PRO A 191 -21.49 -24.32 12.27
N GLY A 192 -21.79 -23.09 12.68
CA GLY A 192 -22.86 -22.84 13.66
C GLY A 192 -24.27 -23.02 13.10
N ALA A 193 -25.26 -22.76 13.96
CA ALA A 193 -26.68 -22.71 13.62
C ALA A 193 -27.21 -23.99 12.93
N TRP A 194 -27.98 -23.85 11.86
CA TRP A 194 -28.67 -24.97 11.21
C TRP A 194 -27.70 -25.95 10.53
N GLN A 195 -26.61 -25.47 9.93
CA GLN A 195 -25.66 -26.32 9.21
C GLN A 195 -24.90 -27.28 10.15
N GLY A 196 -24.44 -26.80 11.31
CA GLY A 196 -23.82 -27.69 12.31
C GLY A 196 -24.81 -28.67 12.93
N LYS A 197 -26.08 -28.25 13.09
CA LYS A 197 -27.13 -29.19 13.49
C LYS A 197 -27.31 -30.29 12.43
N ASN A 198 -27.35 -29.94 11.15
CA ASN A 198 -27.48 -30.91 10.07
C ASN A 198 -26.33 -31.93 10.07
N LEU A 199 -25.07 -31.50 10.20
CA LEU A 199 -23.93 -32.42 10.23
C LEU A 199 -23.98 -33.39 11.41
N ARG A 200 -24.41 -32.93 12.59
CA ARG A 200 -24.66 -33.81 13.75
C ARG A 200 -25.76 -34.83 13.48
N ASP A 201 -26.88 -34.40 12.90
CA ASP A 201 -27.99 -35.30 12.57
C ASP A 201 -27.58 -36.35 11.53
N VAL A 202 -26.82 -35.96 10.49
CA VAL A 202 -26.26 -36.87 9.47
C VAL A 202 -25.30 -37.88 10.11
N THR A 203 -24.43 -37.41 11.00
CA THR A 203 -23.45 -38.26 11.71
C THR A 203 -24.14 -39.33 12.55
N ALA A 204 -25.22 -38.98 13.24
CA ALA A 204 -26.04 -39.93 13.98
C ALA A 204 -26.72 -40.97 13.08
N VAL A 205 -27.23 -40.55 11.90
CA VAL A 205 -27.83 -41.48 10.92
C VAL A 205 -26.82 -42.44 10.32
N LEU A 206 -25.57 -42.00 10.15
CA LEU A 206 -24.45 -42.84 9.70
C LEU A 206 -24.00 -43.87 10.75
N GLY A 207 -24.55 -43.84 11.96
CA GLY A 207 -24.31 -44.84 13.00
C GLY A 207 -23.19 -44.49 13.99
N TYR A 208 -22.64 -43.28 13.93
CA TYR A 208 -21.65 -42.82 14.91
C TYR A 208 -22.32 -42.41 16.23
N ASP A 209 -21.69 -42.75 17.35
CA ASP A 209 -22.16 -42.39 18.69
C ASP A 209 -21.91 -40.91 18.96
N ILE A 210 -22.96 -40.08 18.85
CA ILE A 210 -22.85 -38.63 19.03
C ILE A 210 -22.98 -38.19 20.50
N GLU A 211 -23.32 -39.08 21.42
CA GLU A 211 -23.53 -38.76 22.85
C GLU A 211 -22.26 -38.97 23.67
N ARG A 212 -21.32 -39.79 23.18
CA ARG A 212 -20.08 -40.11 23.87
C ARG A 212 -19.09 -38.94 23.82
N PRO A 213 -18.33 -38.67 24.90
CA PRO A 213 -17.21 -37.74 24.87
C PRO A 213 -16.23 -38.04 23.74
N TRP A 214 -15.75 -37.01 23.05
CA TRP A 214 -14.90 -37.12 21.86
C TRP A 214 -13.66 -37.99 22.11
N ARG A 215 -12.97 -37.78 23.23
CA ARG A 215 -11.77 -38.56 23.60
C ARG A 215 -12.02 -40.07 23.74
N GLU A 216 -13.25 -40.49 23.98
CA GLU A 216 -13.65 -41.90 24.16
C GLU A 216 -14.13 -42.57 22.87
N LEU A 217 -14.25 -41.82 21.76
CA LEU A 217 -14.54 -42.38 20.44
C LEU A 217 -13.31 -43.14 19.89
N PRO A 218 -13.53 -44.25 19.14
CA PRO A 218 -12.46 -44.93 18.44
C PRO A 218 -11.70 -43.99 17.51
N ARG A 219 -10.36 -44.10 17.46
CA ARG A 219 -9.52 -43.22 16.63
C ARG A 219 -9.92 -43.24 15.15
N ALA A 220 -10.29 -44.41 14.61
CA ALA A 220 -10.74 -44.54 13.23
C ALA A 220 -12.00 -43.70 12.93
N ASP A 221 -12.94 -43.63 13.88
CA ASP A 221 -14.17 -42.83 13.75
C ASP A 221 -13.84 -41.34 13.81
N ARG A 222 -12.94 -40.94 14.73
CA ARG A 222 -12.46 -39.55 14.83
C ARG A 222 -11.75 -39.11 13.55
N ASP A 223 -10.85 -39.96 13.03
CA ASP A 223 -10.11 -39.69 11.80
C ASP A 223 -11.06 -39.58 10.60
N TRP A 224 -12.07 -40.44 10.50
CA TRP A 224 -13.07 -40.37 9.43
C TRP A 224 -13.89 -39.08 9.53
N LEU A 225 -14.43 -38.75 10.72
CA LEU A 225 -15.24 -37.55 10.93
C LEU A 225 -14.47 -36.25 10.65
N LEU A 226 -13.17 -36.22 10.93
CA LEU A 226 -12.34 -35.04 10.74
C LEU A 226 -11.76 -34.92 9.33
N PHE A 227 -11.33 -36.02 8.70
CA PHE A 227 -10.42 -35.96 7.55
C PHE A 227 -10.90 -36.66 6.28
N THR A 228 -11.99 -37.44 6.33
CA THR A 228 -12.46 -38.18 5.15
C THR A 228 -12.77 -37.25 3.97
N GLU A 229 -12.56 -37.77 2.75
CA GLU A 229 -12.99 -37.12 1.51
C GLU A 229 -14.38 -37.58 1.06
N GLU A 230 -14.93 -38.60 1.73
CA GLU A 230 -16.27 -39.12 1.47
C GLU A 230 -17.35 -38.10 1.88
N GLN A 231 -18.36 -37.93 1.00
CA GLN A 231 -19.51 -37.04 1.25
C GLN A 231 -20.83 -37.80 1.12
N PRO A 232 -21.09 -38.81 1.97
CA PRO A 232 -22.34 -39.57 1.90
C PRO A 232 -23.55 -38.66 2.06
N VAL A 233 -24.60 -38.95 1.29
CA VAL A 233 -25.89 -38.25 1.38
C VAL A 233 -26.90 -39.21 2.01
N VAL A 234 -27.45 -38.83 3.15
CA VAL A 234 -28.41 -39.64 3.90
C VAL A 234 -29.73 -38.90 4.07
N GLU A 235 -30.81 -39.65 4.23
CA GLU A 235 -32.12 -39.08 4.57
C GLU A 235 -32.20 -38.87 6.08
N VAL A 236 -32.41 -37.62 6.49
CA VAL A 236 -32.48 -37.22 7.90
C VAL A 236 -33.94 -37.00 8.28
N HIS A 237 -34.39 -37.72 9.32
CA HIS A 237 -35.72 -37.57 9.93
C HIS A 237 -35.59 -36.86 11.28
N PRO A 238 -35.77 -35.52 11.35
CA PRO A 238 -35.56 -34.76 12.57
C PRO A 238 -36.59 -35.12 13.67
N LYS A 239 -36.10 -35.45 14.87
CA LYS A 239 -36.94 -35.75 16.05
C LYS A 239 -37.25 -34.46 16.84
N ARG A 240 -38.25 -33.65 16.45
CA ARG A 240 -39.04 -32.73 17.33
C ARG A 240 -40.20 -31.95 16.65
N ASP A 241 -41.30 -31.84 17.41
CA ASP A 241 -42.64 -31.19 17.39
C ASP A 241 -43.13 -30.11 16.40
N ARG A 242 -42.47 -29.82 15.28
CA ARG A 242 -43.15 -29.13 14.16
C ARG A 242 -42.72 -29.78 12.86
N VAL A 243 -43.69 -30.31 12.12
CA VAL A 243 -43.55 -31.12 10.89
C VAL A 243 -42.38 -30.62 10.03
N ALA A 244 -41.20 -31.22 10.23
CA ALA A 244 -40.06 -31.03 9.37
C ALA A 244 -40.03 -32.25 8.45
N LYS A 245 -40.26 -32.02 7.16
CA LYS A 245 -40.21 -33.07 6.15
C LYS A 245 -38.81 -33.72 6.17
N PRO A 246 -38.72 -35.03 5.87
CA PRO A 246 -37.43 -35.66 5.61
C PRO A 246 -36.65 -34.85 4.58
N TYR A 247 -35.35 -34.71 4.81
CA TYR A 247 -34.48 -33.99 3.89
C TYR A 247 -33.19 -34.77 3.68
N LYS A 248 -32.57 -34.57 2.52
CA LYS A 248 -31.30 -35.21 2.19
C LYS A 248 -30.15 -34.35 2.72
N GLY A 249 -29.51 -34.82 3.78
CA GLY A 249 -28.31 -34.20 4.34
C GLY A 249 -27.06 -34.77 3.71
N ARG A 250 -26.13 -33.92 3.28
CA ARG A 250 -24.80 -34.33 2.82
C ARG A 250 -23.82 -34.19 3.98
N PHE A 251 -23.05 -35.24 4.26
CA PHE A 251 -21.98 -35.17 5.24
C PHE A 251 -20.80 -34.36 4.70
N TRP A 252 -20.15 -33.62 5.60
CA TRP A 252 -18.88 -32.95 5.37
C TRP A 252 -17.97 -33.23 6.57
N SER A 253 -16.77 -33.75 6.30
CA SER A 253 -15.73 -33.82 7.32
C SER A 253 -15.33 -32.41 7.76
N ALA A 254 -14.79 -32.28 8.97
CA ALA A 254 -14.30 -30.99 9.48
C ALA A 254 -13.31 -30.34 8.50
N ARG A 255 -12.35 -31.13 7.99
CA ARG A 255 -11.35 -30.69 7.01
C ARG A 255 -12.00 -30.18 5.72
N GLN A 256 -12.91 -30.94 5.11
CA GLN A 256 -13.52 -30.52 3.85
C GLN A 256 -14.34 -29.24 4.01
N PHE A 257 -15.09 -29.11 5.11
CA PHE A 257 -15.89 -27.91 5.36
C PHE A 257 -15.01 -26.66 5.46
N ILE A 258 -13.93 -26.75 6.23
CA ILE A 258 -12.97 -25.65 6.41
C ILE A 258 -12.29 -25.29 5.09
N LEU A 259 -11.75 -26.28 4.37
CA LEU A 259 -11.04 -26.04 3.11
C LEU A 259 -11.97 -25.48 2.03
N HIS A 260 -13.21 -25.96 1.92
CA HIS A 260 -14.20 -25.41 0.99
C HIS A 260 -14.58 -23.97 1.35
N THR A 261 -14.76 -23.67 2.64
CA THR A 261 -15.03 -22.30 3.10
C THR A 261 -13.87 -21.36 2.74
N LEU A 262 -12.63 -21.82 2.86
CA LEU A 262 -11.44 -21.06 2.49
C LEU A 262 -11.24 -20.93 0.98
N ALA A 263 -11.68 -21.89 0.17
CA ALA A 263 -11.62 -21.81 -1.27
C ALA A 263 -12.70 -20.87 -1.83
N ASP A 264 -13.96 -21.10 -1.44
CA ASP A 264 -15.11 -20.62 -2.22
C ASP A 264 -15.89 -19.46 -1.57
N SER A 265 -15.72 -19.21 -0.26
CA SER A 265 -16.46 -18.14 0.41
C SER A 265 -15.95 -16.75 -0.02
N GLN A 266 -16.91 -15.89 -0.39
CA GLN A 266 -16.69 -14.46 -0.68
C GLN A 266 -16.68 -13.59 0.58
N SER A 267 -17.03 -14.14 1.76
CA SER A 267 -17.07 -13.39 3.02
C SER A 267 -15.73 -13.47 3.76
N GLU A 268 -15.01 -12.35 3.85
CA GLU A 268 -13.76 -12.25 4.63
C GLU A 268 -13.96 -12.69 6.09
N THR A 269 -15.08 -12.34 6.71
CA THR A 269 -15.39 -12.74 8.09
C THR A 269 -15.54 -14.26 8.24
N GLN A 270 -16.14 -14.95 7.26
CA GLN A 270 -16.24 -16.41 7.29
C GLN A 270 -14.88 -17.06 7.05
N ARG A 271 -14.10 -16.56 6.08
CA ARG A 271 -12.72 -17.03 5.83
C ARG A 271 -11.85 -16.88 7.09
N ALA A 272 -11.91 -15.72 7.75
CA ALA A 272 -11.19 -15.45 8.98
C ALA A 272 -11.59 -16.36 10.15
N LYS A 273 -12.86 -16.78 10.22
CA LYS A 273 -13.32 -17.79 11.20
C LYS A 273 -12.77 -19.18 10.86
N ALA A 274 -12.82 -19.59 9.60
CA ALA A 274 -12.31 -20.87 9.15
C ALA A 274 -10.79 -21.00 9.36
N LEU A 275 -10.03 -19.92 9.13
CA LEU A 275 -8.58 -19.88 9.35
C LEU A 275 -8.16 -20.21 10.80
N ARG A 276 -9.04 -20.05 11.80
CA ARG A 276 -8.71 -20.37 13.20
C ARG A 276 -8.54 -21.86 13.46
N PHE A 277 -9.16 -22.68 12.63
CA PHE A 277 -9.11 -24.13 12.71
C PHE A 277 -8.03 -24.73 11.82
N VAL A 278 -7.16 -23.88 11.27
CA VAL A 278 -6.09 -24.27 10.35
C VAL A 278 -4.75 -23.93 10.98
N GLU A 279 -3.93 -24.95 11.17
CA GLU A 279 -2.51 -24.77 11.41
C GLU A 279 -1.84 -24.48 10.08
N SER A 280 -1.21 -23.32 9.99
CA SER A 280 -0.48 -22.89 8.79
C SER A 280 1.01 -23.04 9.04
N GLY A 281 1.67 -23.84 8.24
CA GLY A 281 3.11 -24.07 8.35
C GLY A 281 3.76 -24.40 7.00
N PRO A 282 5.09 -24.55 6.96
CA PRO A 282 5.78 -25.02 5.77
C PRO A 282 5.20 -26.37 5.34
N CYS A 283 4.84 -26.50 4.07
CA CYS A 283 4.27 -27.72 3.54
C CYS A 283 5.22 -28.90 3.75
N GLY A 284 4.77 -29.96 4.43
CA GLY A 284 5.62 -31.11 4.75
C GLY A 284 6.12 -31.92 3.54
N LEU A 285 5.59 -31.67 2.32
CA LEU A 285 6.05 -32.34 1.10
C LEU A 285 7.21 -31.59 0.40
N CYS A 286 7.11 -30.26 0.33
CA CYS A 286 8.10 -29.41 -0.36
C CYS A 286 8.92 -28.53 0.60
N HIS A 287 8.69 -28.67 1.92
CA HIS A 287 9.34 -27.94 3.00
C HIS A 287 9.32 -26.42 2.81
N GLY A 288 8.20 -25.88 2.32
CA GLY A 288 8.05 -24.43 2.11
C GLY A 288 8.36 -23.93 0.70
N THR A 289 9.03 -24.72 -0.15
CA THR A 289 9.52 -24.23 -1.46
C THR A 289 8.43 -24.03 -2.51
N GLY A 290 7.27 -24.69 -2.35
CA GLY A 290 6.18 -24.64 -3.31
C GLY A 290 6.42 -25.43 -4.62
N LEU A 291 7.58 -26.08 -4.79
CA LEU A 291 7.97 -26.75 -6.03
C LEU A 291 7.92 -28.28 -5.94
N THR A 292 7.91 -28.95 -7.10
CA THR A 292 8.06 -30.40 -7.20
C THR A 292 9.48 -30.85 -6.85
N ARG A 293 9.63 -32.10 -6.39
CA ARG A 293 10.96 -32.69 -6.11
C ARG A 293 11.84 -32.75 -7.36
N ALA A 294 11.26 -32.98 -8.53
CA ALA A 294 12.00 -33.01 -9.79
C ALA A 294 12.64 -31.65 -10.10
N ALA A 295 11.91 -30.55 -9.91
CA ALA A 295 12.44 -29.21 -10.09
C ALA A 295 13.56 -28.88 -9.08
N LEU A 296 13.39 -29.31 -7.83
CA LEU A 296 14.38 -29.12 -6.76
C LEU A 296 15.63 -30.00 -6.92
N ALA A 297 15.60 -31.02 -7.76
CA ALA A 297 16.77 -31.87 -8.02
C ALA A 297 17.76 -31.25 -9.00
N VAL A 298 17.35 -30.21 -9.75
CA VAL A 298 18.19 -29.49 -10.71
C VAL A 298 18.87 -28.33 -9.99
N THR A 299 20.16 -28.14 -10.27
CA THR A 299 20.98 -27.12 -9.60
C THR A 299 21.67 -26.19 -10.58
N VAL A 300 21.95 -24.96 -10.13
CA VAL A 300 22.84 -23.98 -10.78
C VAL A 300 23.76 -23.44 -9.69
N GLY A 301 25.08 -23.42 -9.91
CA GLY A 301 26.05 -23.03 -8.88
C GLY A 301 25.97 -23.93 -7.65
N GLY A 302 25.58 -25.20 -7.83
CA GLY A 302 25.36 -26.17 -6.74
C GLY A 302 24.12 -25.90 -5.87
N ARG A 303 23.24 -24.98 -6.26
CA ARG A 303 22.03 -24.60 -5.51
C ARG A 303 20.76 -24.85 -6.32
N THR A 304 19.69 -25.24 -5.65
CA THR A 304 18.37 -25.40 -6.24
C THR A 304 17.74 -24.04 -6.60
N ILE A 305 16.71 -24.04 -7.45
CA ILE A 305 16.02 -22.80 -7.80
C ILE A 305 15.35 -22.13 -6.59
N ALA A 306 14.87 -22.92 -5.63
CA ALA A 306 14.27 -22.38 -4.41
C ALA A 306 15.32 -21.67 -3.55
N GLU A 307 16.52 -22.27 -3.41
CA GLU A 307 17.62 -21.65 -2.68
C GLU A 307 18.08 -20.36 -3.35
N LEU A 308 18.25 -20.34 -4.68
CA LEU A 308 18.65 -19.13 -5.40
C LEU A 308 17.58 -18.03 -5.34
N ASN A 309 16.30 -18.37 -5.43
CA ASN A 309 15.22 -17.40 -5.31
C ASN A 309 15.10 -16.81 -3.90
N GLY A 310 15.52 -17.54 -2.87
CA GLY A 310 15.54 -17.10 -1.48
C GLY A 310 16.77 -16.28 -1.09
N LEU A 311 17.80 -16.20 -1.95
CA LEU A 311 18.95 -15.32 -1.72
C LEU A 311 18.55 -13.85 -1.85
N ALA A 312 19.20 -12.99 -1.07
CA ALA A 312 19.24 -11.56 -1.35
C ALA A 312 19.81 -11.32 -2.76
N LEU A 313 19.29 -10.32 -3.48
CA LEU A 313 19.72 -9.96 -4.83
C LEU A 313 21.24 -9.74 -4.95
N THR A 314 21.88 -9.18 -3.91
CA THR A 314 23.35 -9.06 -3.86
C THR A 314 24.04 -10.43 -3.87
N ALA A 315 23.61 -11.36 -3.03
CA ALA A 315 24.15 -12.72 -2.99
C ALA A 315 23.81 -13.52 -4.27
N LEU A 316 22.65 -13.27 -4.88
CA LEU A 316 22.31 -13.85 -6.18
C LEU A 316 23.27 -13.35 -7.28
N ALA A 317 23.61 -12.05 -7.28
CA ALA A 317 24.58 -11.49 -8.21
C ALA A 317 25.96 -12.17 -8.08
N ASP A 318 26.39 -12.46 -6.85
CA ASP A 318 27.66 -13.17 -6.59
C ASP A 318 27.67 -14.58 -7.17
N VAL A 319 26.53 -15.29 -7.15
CA VAL A 319 26.40 -16.62 -7.77
C VAL A 319 26.39 -16.54 -9.29
N LEU A 320 25.75 -15.52 -9.87
CA LEU A 320 25.63 -15.38 -11.33
C LEU A 320 26.92 -14.89 -12.00
N ARG A 321 27.73 -14.09 -11.29
CA ARG A 321 28.92 -13.43 -11.84
C ARG A 321 29.97 -14.40 -12.40
N PRO A 322 30.34 -15.51 -11.72
CA PRO A 322 31.26 -16.50 -12.28
C PRO A 322 30.76 -17.09 -13.59
N ILE A 323 29.47 -17.41 -13.69
CA ILE A 323 28.85 -17.99 -14.90
C ILE A 323 28.84 -16.95 -16.03
N ALA A 324 28.46 -15.71 -15.73
CA ALA A 324 28.44 -14.61 -16.69
C ALA A 324 29.83 -14.26 -17.26
N ALA A 325 30.90 -14.51 -16.49
CA ALA A 325 32.28 -14.20 -16.85
C ALA A 325 32.99 -15.29 -17.68
N ILE A 326 32.37 -16.47 -17.89
CA ILE A 326 32.97 -17.53 -18.72
C ILE A 326 33.18 -17.02 -20.15
N THR A 327 34.39 -17.20 -20.67
CA THR A 327 34.80 -16.78 -22.02
C THR A 327 34.98 -17.95 -22.98
N ASP A 328 35.21 -19.16 -22.46
CA ASP A 328 35.46 -20.40 -23.18
C ASP A 328 34.26 -21.38 -23.09
N ALA A 329 33.04 -20.84 -23.22
CA ALA A 329 31.82 -21.63 -23.12
C ALA A 329 31.56 -22.50 -24.36
N GLY A 330 31.09 -23.74 -24.15
CA GLY A 330 30.69 -24.64 -25.23
C GLY A 330 29.24 -24.43 -25.71
N PRO A 331 28.83 -25.07 -26.82
CA PRO A 331 27.44 -25.04 -27.26
C PRO A 331 26.54 -25.79 -26.27
N ALA A 332 25.34 -25.25 -26.02
CA ALA A 332 24.34 -25.96 -25.23
C ALA A 332 23.83 -27.19 -25.97
N THR A 333 23.61 -28.29 -25.24
CA THR A 333 22.99 -29.50 -25.79
C THR A 333 21.55 -29.64 -25.33
N SER A 334 20.72 -30.38 -26.06
CA SER A 334 19.34 -30.65 -25.63
C SER A 334 19.23 -31.68 -24.49
N ARG A 335 20.36 -32.21 -24.02
CA ARG A 335 20.43 -33.27 -23.01
C ARG A 335 20.60 -32.66 -21.61
N ALA A 336 20.22 -33.44 -20.60
CA ALA A 336 20.37 -33.12 -19.18
C ALA A 336 21.84 -32.85 -18.76
N SER A 337 22.81 -33.27 -19.57
CA SER A 337 24.26 -33.09 -19.36
C SER A 337 24.83 -31.75 -19.87
N SER A 338 23.99 -30.79 -20.28
CA SER A 338 24.47 -29.52 -20.87
C SER A 338 25.24 -28.65 -19.87
N GLY A 339 24.77 -28.56 -18.63
CA GLY A 339 25.45 -27.85 -17.54
C GLY A 339 25.66 -26.35 -17.74
N GLU A 340 26.46 -25.77 -16.83
CA GLU A 340 26.60 -24.32 -16.65
C GLU A 340 27.70 -23.69 -17.53
N HIS A 341 28.58 -24.48 -18.15
CA HIS A 341 29.66 -24.00 -19.03
C HIS A 341 29.22 -23.88 -20.50
N THR A 342 28.05 -23.26 -20.74
CA THR A 342 27.48 -23.13 -22.10
C THR A 342 27.18 -21.69 -22.48
N GLU A 343 27.24 -21.38 -23.78
CA GLU A 343 26.93 -20.04 -24.30
C GLU A 343 25.55 -19.52 -23.84
N VAL A 344 24.57 -20.44 -23.72
CA VAL A 344 23.22 -20.12 -23.22
C VAL A 344 23.26 -19.76 -21.74
N ALA A 345 24.01 -20.50 -20.92
CA ALA A 345 24.18 -20.19 -19.50
C ALA A 345 24.81 -18.82 -19.30
N VAL A 346 25.86 -18.51 -20.07
CA VAL A 346 26.56 -17.22 -20.05
C VAL A 346 25.62 -16.08 -20.45
N ALA A 347 24.89 -16.23 -21.55
CA ALA A 347 23.98 -15.20 -22.06
C ALA A 347 22.84 -14.89 -21.07
N ILE A 348 22.19 -15.93 -20.54
CA ILE A 348 21.11 -15.75 -19.56
C ILE A 348 21.65 -15.16 -18.25
N SER A 349 22.82 -15.63 -17.77
CA SER A 349 23.43 -15.13 -16.53
C SER A 349 23.90 -13.68 -16.65
N ARG A 350 24.43 -13.26 -17.80
CA ARG A 350 24.77 -11.84 -18.07
C ARG A 350 23.53 -10.95 -18.06
N ASP A 351 22.44 -11.37 -18.72
CA ASP A 351 21.20 -10.60 -18.72
C ASP A 351 20.59 -10.51 -17.32
N LEU A 352 20.53 -11.63 -16.59
CA LEU A 352 20.10 -11.67 -15.20
C LEU A 352 20.94 -10.75 -14.31
N LEU A 353 22.27 -10.88 -14.36
CA LEU A 353 23.20 -10.08 -13.56
C LEU A 353 23.00 -8.58 -13.82
N THR A 354 22.92 -8.17 -15.08
CA THR A 354 22.71 -6.76 -15.43
C THR A 354 21.41 -6.21 -14.83
N ARG A 355 20.32 -7.00 -14.86
CA ARG A 355 19.03 -6.58 -14.27
C ARG A 355 19.07 -6.57 -12.75
N VAL A 356 19.73 -7.54 -12.14
CA VAL A 356 19.93 -7.60 -10.69
C VAL A 356 20.76 -6.40 -10.21
N GLU A 357 21.81 -6.02 -10.96
CA GLU A 357 22.66 -4.87 -10.63
C GLU A 357 21.89 -3.56 -10.62
N VAL A 358 20.98 -3.33 -11.57
CA VAL A 358 20.06 -2.18 -11.55
C VAL A 358 19.20 -2.17 -10.28
N LEU A 359 18.64 -3.31 -9.89
CA LEU A 359 17.86 -3.41 -8.66
C LEU A 359 18.71 -3.15 -7.41
N THR A 360 19.93 -3.67 -7.37
CA THR A 360 20.86 -3.42 -6.26
C THR A 360 21.26 -1.96 -6.17
N GLY A 361 21.47 -1.29 -7.31
CA GLY A 361 21.77 0.15 -7.38
C GLY A 361 20.65 1.01 -6.80
N LEU A 362 19.39 0.62 -6.98
CA LEU A 362 18.22 1.28 -6.36
C LEU A 362 18.04 0.98 -4.86
N GLY A 363 19.03 0.37 -4.22
CA GLY A 363 18.99 -0.02 -2.81
C GLY A 363 18.06 -1.20 -2.53
N LEU A 364 17.66 -1.99 -3.53
CA LEU A 364 16.79 -3.16 -3.36
C LEU A 364 17.56 -4.47 -3.20
N GLY A 365 18.88 -4.39 -3.03
CA GLY A 365 19.77 -5.56 -3.00
C GLY A 365 19.47 -6.58 -1.90
N TYR A 366 18.76 -6.18 -0.85
CA TYR A 366 18.36 -7.04 0.26
C TYR A 366 17.09 -7.87 -0.02
N LEU A 367 16.37 -7.57 -1.10
CA LEU A 367 15.18 -8.34 -1.49
C LEU A 367 15.59 -9.71 -2.03
N SER A 368 14.72 -10.70 -1.86
CA SER A 368 14.82 -12.00 -2.52
C SER A 368 13.75 -12.12 -3.61
N LEU A 369 13.97 -12.97 -4.61
CA LEU A 369 13.04 -13.16 -5.72
C LEU A 369 11.72 -13.83 -5.29
N ASP A 370 11.75 -14.61 -4.22
CA ASP A 370 10.58 -15.27 -3.63
C ASP A 370 9.79 -14.37 -2.66
N ARG A 371 10.28 -13.18 -2.31
CA ARG A 371 9.59 -12.26 -1.41
C ARG A 371 8.23 -11.87 -1.98
N ALA A 372 7.17 -12.12 -1.20
CA ALA A 372 5.80 -11.87 -1.61
C ALA A 372 5.51 -10.38 -1.73
N THR A 373 4.89 -9.95 -2.84
CA THR A 373 4.59 -8.54 -3.09
C THR A 373 3.71 -7.86 -2.05
N PRO A 374 2.75 -8.52 -1.36
CA PRO A 374 1.99 -7.89 -0.27
C PRO A 374 2.84 -7.48 0.94
N THR A 375 4.06 -8.01 1.07
CA THR A 375 4.99 -7.68 2.16
C THR A 375 5.95 -6.56 1.80
N LEU A 376 5.87 -6.04 0.58
CA LEU A 376 6.70 -4.92 0.14
C LEU A 376 6.11 -3.60 0.62
N SER A 377 6.98 -2.66 0.96
CA SER A 377 6.60 -1.27 1.14
C SER A 377 6.17 -0.65 -0.20
N PRO A 378 5.41 0.46 -0.18
CA PRO A 378 5.09 1.21 -1.40
C PRO A 378 6.35 1.61 -2.18
N GLY A 379 7.37 2.15 -1.50
CA GLY A 379 8.63 2.55 -2.12
C GLY A 379 9.46 1.39 -2.68
N GLU A 380 9.45 0.20 -2.05
CA GLU A 380 10.06 -1.01 -2.63
C GLU A 380 9.35 -1.42 -3.93
N THR A 381 8.02 -1.51 -3.88
CA THR A 381 7.19 -1.91 -5.04
C THR A 381 7.37 -0.96 -6.21
N GLN A 382 7.42 0.34 -5.92
CA GLN A 382 7.59 1.37 -6.93
C GLN A 382 8.96 1.31 -7.59
N ARG A 383 10.05 1.24 -6.81
CA ARG A 383 11.41 1.09 -7.37
C ARG A 383 11.57 -0.18 -8.20
N LEU A 384 10.97 -1.29 -7.78
CA LEU A 384 10.93 -2.53 -8.58
C LEU A 384 10.24 -2.31 -9.94
N ARG A 385 9.11 -1.59 -9.95
CA ARG A 385 8.39 -1.28 -11.19
C ARG A 385 9.20 -0.35 -12.10
N ILE A 386 9.81 0.69 -11.54
CA ILE A 386 10.66 1.64 -12.29
C ILE A 386 11.84 0.89 -12.93
N ALA A 387 12.56 0.08 -12.16
CA ALA A 387 13.68 -0.72 -12.67
C ALA A 387 13.27 -1.66 -13.81
N THR A 388 12.06 -2.22 -13.73
CA THR A 388 11.53 -3.09 -14.78
C THR A 388 11.30 -2.33 -16.09
N GLN A 389 10.96 -1.04 -16.03
CA GLN A 389 10.73 -0.22 -17.23
C GLN A 389 12.01 0.08 -18.01
N LEU A 390 13.17 0.23 -17.34
CA LEU A 390 14.46 0.49 -18.01
C LEU A 390 14.80 -0.54 -19.09
N ARG A 391 14.30 -1.78 -18.95
CA ARG A 391 14.60 -2.90 -19.86
C ARG A 391 13.41 -3.35 -20.68
N SER A 392 12.30 -2.61 -20.64
CA SER A 392 11.11 -2.85 -21.47
C SER A 392 11.36 -2.63 -22.96
N GLY A 393 12.39 -1.84 -23.31
CA GLY A 393 12.68 -1.45 -24.69
C GLY A 393 11.70 -0.41 -25.25
N LEU A 394 10.89 0.23 -24.40
CA LEU A 394 9.97 1.28 -24.81
C LEU A 394 10.73 2.57 -25.21
N PHE A 395 10.27 3.17 -26.31
CA PHE A 395 10.82 4.38 -26.90
C PHE A 395 9.68 5.33 -27.29
N GLY A 396 9.87 6.64 -27.12
CA GLY A 396 8.90 7.65 -27.53
C GLY A 396 7.62 7.64 -26.68
N VAL A 397 7.70 7.21 -25.42
CA VAL A 397 6.58 7.23 -24.48
C VAL A 397 6.76 8.31 -23.41
N VAL A 398 5.67 8.68 -22.73
CA VAL A 398 5.72 9.46 -21.49
C VAL A 398 5.56 8.51 -20.30
N TYR A 399 6.58 8.43 -19.46
CA TYR A 399 6.43 7.82 -18.14
C TYR A 399 5.83 8.85 -17.18
N VAL A 400 4.75 8.50 -16.50
CA VAL A 400 4.15 9.34 -15.44
C VAL A 400 4.31 8.62 -14.10
N LEU A 401 5.13 9.17 -13.21
CA LEU A 401 5.51 8.57 -11.93
C LEU A 401 4.93 9.39 -10.78
N ASP A 402 4.44 8.70 -9.75
CA ASP A 402 3.81 9.30 -8.58
C ASP A 402 4.75 9.17 -7.37
N GLU A 403 5.49 10.22 -7.02
CA GLU A 403 6.40 10.28 -5.87
C GLU A 403 7.39 9.10 -5.79
N PRO A 404 8.25 8.89 -6.81
CA PRO A 404 9.21 7.79 -6.84
C PRO A 404 10.24 7.79 -5.71
N SER A 405 10.47 8.94 -5.05
CA SER A 405 11.33 9.07 -3.88
C SER A 405 10.64 8.75 -2.54
N ALA A 406 9.34 8.43 -2.53
CA ALA A 406 8.59 8.16 -1.30
C ALA A 406 9.22 7.06 -0.43
N GLY A 407 9.51 7.37 0.84
CA GLY A 407 10.14 6.46 1.80
C GLY A 407 11.59 6.06 1.44
N LEU A 408 12.22 6.81 0.53
CA LEU A 408 13.60 6.60 0.12
C LEU A 408 14.54 7.35 1.06
N HIS A 409 15.60 6.67 1.50
CA HIS A 409 16.63 7.32 2.29
C HIS A 409 17.40 8.32 1.40
N PRO A 410 17.80 9.49 1.91
CA PRO A 410 18.60 10.49 1.19
C PRO A 410 19.75 9.92 0.33
N ALA A 411 20.51 8.99 0.91
CA ALA A 411 21.64 8.33 0.27
C ALA A 411 21.30 7.46 -0.95
N ASP A 412 20.03 7.13 -1.15
CA ASP A 412 19.57 6.29 -2.27
C ASP A 412 18.83 7.14 -3.35
N ALA A 413 18.62 8.45 -3.11
CA ALA A 413 17.93 9.35 -4.04
C ALA A 413 18.73 9.62 -5.32
N GLU A 414 20.06 9.65 -5.23
CA GLU A 414 20.94 9.80 -6.40
C GLU A 414 20.75 8.66 -7.40
N SER A 415 20.69 7.42 -6.91
CA SER A 415 20.46 6.23 -7.76
C SER A 415 19.10 6.24 -8.44
N LEU A 416 18.07 6.79 -7.79
CA LEU A 416 16.78 7.00 -8.45
C LEU A 416 16.92 8.00 -9.59
N MET A 417 17.66 9.10 -9.38
CA MET A 417 17.86 10.13 -10.40
C MET A 417 18.60 9.59 -11.63
N GLU A 418 19.63 8.76 -11.44
CA GLU A 418 20.33 8.06 -12.53
C GLU A 418 19.34 7.24 -13.38
N VAL A 419 18.43 6.51 -12.74
CA VAL A 419 17.42 5.71 -13.43
C VAL A 419 16.44 6.59 -14.22
N LEU A 420 16.03 7.74 -13.69
CA LEU A 420 15.18 8.69 -14.42
C LEU A 420 15.91 9.29 -15.64
N GLN A 421 17.21 9.55 -15.49
CA GLN A 421 18.07 10.00 -16.59
C GLN A 421 18.23 8.92 -17.67
N ASP A 422 18.40 7.66 -17.30
CA ASP A 422 18.48 6.54 -18.24
C ASP A 422 17.16 6.35 -19.01
N LEU A 423 16.00 6.46 -18.34
CA LEU A 423 14.70 6.42 -19.02
C LEU A 423 14.58 7.53 -20.07
N ARG A 424 15.02 8.75 -19.73
CA ARG A 424 15.06 9.89 -20.65
C ARG A 424 16.03 9.66 -21.80
N ALA A 425 17.25 9.19 -21.51
CA ALA A 425 18.28 8.91 -22.51
C ALA A 425 17.85 7.82 -23.50
N GLY A 426 16.98 6.90 -23.08
CA GLY A 426 16.29 5.95 -23.93
C GLY A 426 15.27 6.56 -24.92
N GLY A 427 15.16 7.89 -25.02
CA GLY A 427 14.25 8.58 -25.93
C GLY A 427 12.81 8.69 -25.40
N ASN A 428 12.66 8.82 -24.08
CA ASN A 428 11.35 8.94 -23.43
C ASN A 428 11.22 10.28 -22.70
N SER A 429 9.98 10.69 -22.44
CA SER A 429 9.65 11.80 -21.55
C SER A 429 9.34 11.26 -20.15
N VAL A 430 9.78 11.94 -19.10
CA VAL A 430 9.62 11.46 -17.72
C VAL A 430 8.94 12.54 -16.89
N PHE A 431 7.68 12.31 -16.54
CA PHE A 431 6.88 13.20 -15.70
C PHE A 431 6.83 12.63 -14.29
N VAL A 432 7.32 13.39 -13.32
CA VAL A 432 7.36 12.97 -11.91
C VAL A 432 6.52 13.93 -11.07
N VAL A 433 5.52 13.42 -10.37
CA VAL A 433 4.91 14.16 -9.26
C VAL A 433 5.86 13.97 -8.08
N GLU A 434 6.43 15.06 -7.56
CA GLU A 434 7.50 14.96 -6.56
C GLU A 434 7.41 16.02 -5.47
N HIS A 435 7.94 15.63 -4.31
CA HIS A 435 8.01 16.42 -3.10
C HIS A 435 9.44 16.50 -2.54
N ASP A 436 10.34 15.62 -2.98
CA ASP A 436 11.75 15.70 -2.63
C ASP A 436 12.46 16.78 -3.47
N MET A 437 12.79 17.91 -2.83
CA MET A 437 13.43 19.04 -3.49
C MET A 437 14.80 18.69 -4.08
N ARG A 438 15.48 17.65 -3.61
CA ARG A 438 16.76 17.19 -4.19
C ARG A 438 16.57 16.58 -5.57
N ILE A 439 15.45 15.89 -5.79
CA ILE A 439 15.06 15.36 -7.10
C ILE A 439 14.53 16.50 -7.98
N VAL A 440 13.66 17.35 -7.42
CA VAL A 440 13.07 18.47 -8.18
C VAL A 440 14.15 19.42 -8.71
N ARG A 441 15.18 19.76 -7.93
CA ARG A 441 16.33 20.59 -8.37
C ARG A 441 17.09 20.00 -9.56
N GLN A 442 17.03 18.68 -9.76
CA GLN A 442 17.73 18.00 -10.86
C GLN A 442 16.85 17.78 -12.10
N ALA A 443 15.56 18.14 -12.03
CA ALA A 443 14.67 18.08 -13.18
C ALA A 443 15.05 19.13 -14.25
N ASP A 444 14.74 18.85 -15.52
CA ASP A 444 14.94 19.82 -16.59
C ASP A 444 13.89 20.94 -16.56
N TRP A 445 12.70 20.63 -16.05
CA TRP A 445 11.52 21.49 -16.08
C TRP A 445 10.64 21.26 -14.85
N ILE A 446 9.90 22.28 -14.43
CA ILE A 446 8.98 22.22 -13.31
C ILE A 446 7.62 22.79 -13.70
N VAL A 447 6.56 22.14 -13.23
CA VAL A 447 5.17 22.60 -13.29
C VAL A 447 4.68 22.73 -11.85
N ASP A 448 4.59 23.96 -11.34
CA ASP A 448 4.13 24.23 -9.98
C ASP A 448 2.62 24.51 -9.97
N VAL A 449 1.87 23.73 -9.19
CA VAL A 449 0.41 23.80 -9.09
C VAL A 449 0.01 24.29 -7.70
N GLY A 450 -0.73 25.39 -7.63
CA GLY A 450 -1.05 26.06 -6.37
C GLY A 450 -1.94 27.29 -6.59
N PRO A 451 -2.05 28.21 -5.61
CA PRO A 451 -1.21 28.34 -4.42
C PRO A 451 -1.65 27.49 -3.21
N GLY A 452 -2.89 27.00 -3.19
CA GLY A 452 -3.42 26.18 -2.08
C GLY A 452 -3.88 24.78 -2.51
N ALA A 453 -4.61 24.12 -1.61
CA ALA A 453 -5.22 22.81 -1.83
C ALA A 453 -6.71 22.92 -2.19
N GLY A 454 -7.26 21.90 -2.85
CA GLY A 454 -8.69 21.81 -3.15
C GLY A 454 -9.21 23.02 -3.93
N ALA A 455 -10.23 23.68 -3.37
CA ALA A 455 -10.77 24.90 -3.95
C ALA A 455 -9.75 26.06 -3.98
N GLY A 456 -8.72 26.09 -3.13
CA GLY A 456 -7.65 27.10 -3.17
C GLY A 456 -6.52 26.79 -4.15
N GLY A 457 -6.55 25.62 -4.80
CA GLY A 457 -5.55 25.18 -5.78
C GLY A 457 -6.07 25.22 -7.22
N GLY A 458 -5.59 24.28 -8.03
CA GLY A 458 -6.11 24.02 -9.37
C GLY A 458 -5.64 25.00 -10.44
N THR A 459 -4.63 25.82 -10.15
CA THR A 459 -3.98 26.71 -11.11
C THR A 459 -2.50 26.40 -11.24
N VAL A 460 -1.97 26.50 -12.45
CA VAL A 460 -0.52 26.41 -12.70
C VAL A 460 0.07 27.79 -12.43
N LEU A 461 0.94 27.88 -11.42
CA LEU A 461 1.63 29.11 -11.05
C LEU A 461 2.83 29.34 -11.96
N TYR A 462 3.48 28.25 -12.38
CA TYR A 462 4.69 28.30 -13.18
C TYR A 462 4.86 27.02 -14.01
N SER A 463 5.32 27.16 -15.24
CA SER A 463 5.80 26.06 -16.10
C SER A 463 7.05 26.54 -16.82
N GLY A 464 8.21 26.03 -16.44
CA GLY A 464 9.50 26.51 -16.94
C GLY A 464 10.71 25.72 -16.42
N PRO A 465 11.94 26.14 -16.77
CA PRO A 465 13.15 25.64 -16.13
C PRO A 465 13.11 25.82 -14.60
N VAL A 466 13.69 24.88 -13.84
CA VAL A 466 13.54 24.82 -12.37
C VAL A 466 13.94 26.14 -11.67
N ASP A 467 15.06 26.74 -12.07
CA ASP A 467 15.58 27.97 -11.47
C ASP A 467 14.60 29.16 -11.54
N GLY A 468 13.73 29.18 -12.55
CA GLY A 468 12.78 30.28 -12.72
C GLY A 468 11.62 30.26 -11.72
N LEU A 469 11.45 29.21 -10.91
CA LEU A 469 10.43 29.19 -9.85
C LEU A 469 10.76 30.16 -8.71
N ALA A 470 12.04 30.50 -8.50
CA ALA A 470 12.47 31.40 -7.42
C ALA A 470 11.75 32.77 -7.48
N ASP A 471 11.46 33.25 -8.70
CA ASP A 471 10.83 34.55 -8.96
C ASP A 471 9.29 34.53 -8.81
N VAL A 472 8.68 33.38 -8.53
CA VAL A 472 7.21 33.21 -8.52
C VAL A 472 6.66 33.36 -7.11
N GLU A 473 6.31 34.59 -6.70
CA GLU A 473 5.96 34.89 -5.30
C GLU A 473 4.84 34.06 -4.69
N ALA A 474 3.86 33.68 -5.50
CA ALA A 474 2.71 32.88 -5.07
C ALA A 474 3.05 31.40 -4.83
N SER A 475 4.22 30.92 -5.29
CA SER A 475 4.64 29.53 -5.11
C SER A 475 5.04 29.26 -3.67
N VAL A 476 4.38 28.28 -3.05
CA VAL A 476 4.79 27.74 -1.75
C VAL A 476 6.06 26.90 -1.89
N THR A 477 6.23 26.22 -3.03
CA THR A 477 7.36 25.36 -3.34
C THR A 477 8.69 26.12 -3.38
N ARG A 478 8.69 27.38 -3.85
CA ARG A 478 9.91 28.17 -4.08
C ARG A 478 10.86 28.25 -2.87
N ARG A 479 10.30 28.38 -1.65
CA ARG A 479 11.08 28.55 -0.41
C ARG A 479 11.91 27.32 -0.04
N PHE A 480 11.59 26.16 -0.63
CA PHE A 480 12.26 24.89 -0.37
C PHE A 480 13.23 24.49 -1.48
N LEU A 481 13.09 25.07 -2.68
CA LEU A 481 14.06 24.86 -3.76
C LEU A 481 15.37 25.58 -3.45
N THR A 482 15.29 26.81 -2.99
CA THR A 482 16.42 27.61 -2.51
C THR A 482 16.13 28.02 -1.07
N PRO A 483 16.37 27.15 -0.08
CA PRO A 483 16.19 27.51 1.32
C PRO A 483 17.09 28.69 1.66
N ASP A 484 16.49 29.79 2.14
CA ASP A 484 17.25 30.89 2.69
C ASP A 484 18.01 30.36 3.92
N ALA A 485 19.34 30.46 3.90
CA ALA A 485 20.23 30.12 5.02
C ALA A 485 20.14 31.17 6.14
N GLY A 486 18.91 31.49 6.57
CA GLY A 486 18.67 32.35 7.71
C GLY A 486 19.22 31.72 9.00
N PRO A 487 19.61 32.52 10.00
CA PRO A 487 20.05 31.99 11.28
C PRO A 487 18.89 31.24 11.93
N VAL A 488 19.08 29.95 12.17
CA VAL A 488 18.09 29.16 12.90
C VAL A 488 18.42 29.13 14.38
N GLU A 489 17.40 29.34 15.21
CA GLU A 489 17.56 29.23 16.65
C GLU A 489 17.70 27.76 17.06
N PRO A 490 18.82 27.38 17.72
CA PRO A 490 18.99 26.01 18.18
C PRO A 490 17.90 25.67 19.21
N ARG A 491 17.08 24.66 18.92
CA ARG A 491 16.10 24.15 19.88
C ARG A 491 16.83 23.57 21.09
N THR A 492 16.31 23.86 22.28
CA THR A 492 16.73 23.16 23.49
C THR A 492 16.04 21.79 23.53
N PRO A 493 16.78 20.67 23.52
CA PRO A 493 16.17 19.34 23.56
C PRO A 493 15.35 19.14 24.84
N ARG A 494 14.21 18.46 24.72
CA ARG A 494 13.39 18.08 25.89
C ARG A 494 14.14 17.08 26.76
N LYS A 495 13.92 17.13 28.08
CA LYS A 495 14.47 16.16 29.02
C LYS A 495 13.59 14.91 29.07
N PRO A 496 14.13 13.69 28.86
CA PRO A 496 13.36 12.46 29.01
C PRO A 496 12.77 12.30 30.42
N VAL A 497 11.54 11.80 30.49
CA VAL A 497 10.85 11.47 31.77
C VAL A 497 11.09 10.02 32.22
N GLY A 498 11.67 9.20 31.34
CA GLY A 498 11.97 7.79 31.53
C GLY A 498 12.57 7.21 30.26
N THR A 499 12.78 5.89 30.24
CA THR A 499 13.37 5.18 29.10
C THR A 499 12.69 3.82 28.94
N LEU A 500 12.39 3.44 27.70
CA LEU A 500 12.07 2.07 27.32
C LEU A 500 13.38 1.37 26.97
N GLU A 501 13.80 0.42 27.80
CA GLU A 501 15.01 -0.36 27.57
C GLU A 501 14.68 -1.59 26.71
N LEU A 502 15.32 -1.69 25.54
CA LEU A 502 15.25 -2.87 24.69
C LEU A 502 16.59 -3.59 24.79
N ARG A 503 16.53 -4.90 25.10
CA ARG A 503 17.69 -5.76 25.28
C ARG A 503 17.50 -7.07 24.53
N ASP A 504 18.55 -7.56 23.89
CA ASP A 504 18.62 -8.82 23.15
C ASP A 504 17.43 -9.03 22.17
N VAL A 505 17.01 -7.94 21.51
CA VAL A 505 15.83 -7.98 20.65
C VAL A 505 16.14 -8.74 19.37
N THR A 506 15.41 -9.83 19.15
CA THR A 506 15.50 -10.63 17.93
C THR A 506 14.14 -10.70 17.24
N ARG A 507 14.05 -10.09 16.05
CA ARG A 507 12.85 -10.12 15.20
C ARG A 507 13.18 -9.74 13.76
N HIS A 508 12.78 -10.56 12.80
CA HIS A 508 13.15 -10.39 11.39
C HIS A 508 14.67 -10.27 11.22
N ASN A 509 15.17 -9.13 10.74
CA ASN A 509 16.59 -8.86 10.61
C ASN A 509 17.23 -8.23 11.86
N LEU A 510 16.47 -7.90 12.90
CA LEU A 510 17.01 -7.51 14.20
C LEU A 510 17.57 -8.76 14.89
N ARG A 511 18.84 -8.74 15.30
CA ARG A 511 19.53 -9.88 15.92
C ARG A 511 20.26 -9.42 17.18
N GLY A 512 19.72 -9.76 18.36
CA GLY A 512 20.29 -9.36 19.65
C GLY A 512 20.46 -7.85 19.80
N LEU A 513 19.49 -7.07 19.30
CA LEU A 513 19.55 -5.61 19.30
C LEU A 513 19.34 -5.05 20.71
N ASP A 514 20.28 -4.22 21.17
CA ASP A 514 20.16 -3.40 22.37
C ASP A 514 19.96 -1.93 21.97
N VAL A 515 18.90 -1.30 22.46
CA VAL A 515 18.64 0.13 22.24
C VAL A 515 17.74 0.70 23.33
N ASP A 516 17.97 1.96 23.69
CA ASP A 516 17.14 2.69 24.64
C ASP A 516 16.29 3.73 23.90
N VAL A 517 14.99 3.77 24.19
CA VAL A 517 14.08 4.78 23.62
C VAL A 517 13.61 5.72 24.74
N PRO A 518 13.97 7.02 24.70
CA PRO A 518 13.57 7.96 25.74
C PRO A 518 12.06 8.26 25.68
N LEU A 519 11.45 8.40 26.85
CA LEU A 519 10.05 8.76 27.04
C LEU A 519 9.86 10.25 27.25
N GLY A 520 8.71 10.79 26.84
CA GLY A 520 8.30 12.19 26.98
C GLY A 520 8.95 13.13 25.97
N VAL A 521 9.53 12.59 24.89
CA VAL A 521 10.27 13.33 23.88
C VAL A 521 9.92 12.82 22.47
N LEU A 522 10.34 13.57 21.44
CA LEU A 522 10.25 13.15 20.04
C LEU A 522 11.49 12.36 19.65
N THR A 523 11.33 11.07 19.36
CA THR A 523 12.40 10.20 18.86
C THR A 523 12.20 9.90 17.37
N ALA A 524 13.19 10.21 16.55
CA ALA A 524 13.22 9.80 15.15
C ALA A 524 14.06 8.53 14.97
N VAL A 525 13.48 7.51 14.32
CA VAL A 525 14.17 6.29 13.90
C VAL A 525 14.45 6.40 12.41
N THR A 526 15.72 6.51 12.04
CA THR A 526 16.17 6.73 10.66
C THR A 526 17.11 5.62 10.17
N GLY A 527 17.62 5.76 8.95
CA GLY A 527 18.52 4.82 8.30
C GLY A 527 17.98 4.26 6.99
N VAL A 528 18.80 3.50 6.28
CA VAL A 528 18.52 3.08 4.89
C VAL A 528 17.32 2.14 4.75
N SER A 529 16.76 2.02 3.54
CA SER A 529 15.62 1.14 3.29
C SER A 529 15.97 -0.32 3.63
N GLY A 530 15.08 -1.03 4.35
CA GLY A 530 15.33 -2.41 4.80
C GLY A 530 16.22 -2.56 6.04
N SER A 531 16.68 -1.48 6.68
CA SER A 531 17.57 -1.55 7.85
C SER A 531 16.95 -2.08 9.14
N GLY A 532 15.63 -2.27 9.21
CA GLY A 532 14.92 -2.82 10.37
C GLY A 532 14.04 -1.81 11.13
N LYS A 533 13.91 -0.57 10.66
CA LYS A 533 13.11 0.49 11.30
C LYS A 533 11.66 0.06 11.61
N SER A 534 10.93 -0.43 10.62
CA SER A 534 9.53 -0.86 10.80
C SER A 534 9.42 -2.12 11.69
N SER A 535 10.42 -3.01 11.69
CA SER A 535 10.49 -4.14 12.61
C SER A 535 10.61 -3.66 14.06
N LEU A 536 11.44 -2.63 14.30
CA LEU A 536 11.62 -2.01 15.61
C LEU A 536 10.35 -1.27 16.06
N VAL A 537 9.88 -0.30 15.26
CA VAL A 537 8.80 0.61 15.66
C VAL A 537 7.41 -0.03 15.59
N GLY A 538 7.09 -0.70 14.48
CA GLY A 538 5.79 -1.35 14.29
C GLY A 538 5.68 -2.70 14.98
N GLY A 539 6.81 -3.40 15.16
CA GLY A 539 6.87 -4.75 15.68
C GLY A 539 7.21 -4.84 17.16
N VAL A 540 8.37 -4.33 17.56
CA VAL A 540 8.95 -4.57 18.89
C VAL A 540 8.41 -3.59 19.94
N LEU A 541 8.49 -2.28 19.67
CA LEU A 541 8.08 -1.25 20.63
C LEU A 541 6.67 -1.42 21.21
N PRO A 542 5.63 -1.82 20.46
CA PRO A 542 4.30 -1.98 21.03
C PRO A 542 4.23 -3.07 22.09
N ALA A 543 4.97 -4.17 21.89
CA ALA A 543 5.00 -5.27 22.84
C ALA A 543 5.75 -4.87 24.13
N VAL A 544 6.90 -4.21 23.98
CA VAL A 544 7.71 -3.74 25.12
C VAL A 544 6.97 -2.66 25.93
N ALA A 545 6.31 -1.74 25.23
CA ALA A 545 5.60 -0.63 25.87
C ALA A 545 4.30 -1.04 26.57
N ALA A 546 3.70 -2.18 26.19
CA ALA A 546 2.46 -2.66 26.83
C ALA A 546 2.64 -3.00 28.32
N ASP A 547 3.85 -3.40 28.72
CA ASP A 547 4.17 -3.79 30.10
C ASP A 547 4.91 -2.68 30.87
N HIS A 548 5.11 -1.49 30.27
CA HIS A 548 5.92 -0.44 30.86
C HIS A 548 5.11 0.45 31.82
N PRO A 549 5.55 0.68 33.08
CA PRO A 549 4.75 1.34 34.11
C PRO A 549 4.45 2.82 33.85
N LEU A 550 5.24 3.49 32.99
CA LEU A 550 4.99 4.87 32.59
C LEU A 550 4.13 5.00 31.34
N VAL A 551 3.77 3.91 30.65
CA VAL A 551 3.00 3.96 29.40
C VAL A 551 1.59 3.44 29.64
N ASP A 552 0.62 4.34 29.64
CA ASP A 552 -0.79 3.98 29.83
C ASP A 552 -1.42 3.41 28.54
N ARG A 553 -0.88 3.80 27.39
CA ARG A 553 -1.46 3.47 26.08
C ARG A 553 -0.42 3.54 24.96
N VAL A 554 -0.51 2.60 24.03
CA VAL A 554 0.21 2.64 22.75
C VAL A 554 -0.75 2.92 21.60
N VAL A 555 -0.39 3.86 20.74
CA VAL A 555 -1.15 4.23 19.54
C VAL A 555 -0.24 4.07 18.32
N GLN A 556 -0.63 3.21 17.39
CA GLN A 556 0.08 3.03 16.12
C GLN A 556 -0.66 3.73 14.98
N VAL A 557 0.07 4.53 14.21
CA VAL A 557 -0.46 5.26 13.05
C VAL A 557 0.33 4.90 11.80
N ASP A 558 -0.24 4.00 10.99
CA ASP A 558 0.34 3.54 9.72
C ASP A 558 -0.38 4.15 8.50
N GLN A 559 0.21 3.99 7.32
CA GLN A 559 -0.35 4.42 6.04
C GLN A 559 -1.38 3.43 5.44
N LYS A 560 -1.87 2.44 6.19
CA LYS A 560 -2.93 1.56 5.65
C LYS A 560 -4.19 2.39 5.39
N PRO A 561 -4.96 2.11 4.33
CA PRO A 561 -6.21 2.81 4.08
C PRO A 561 -7.14 2.77 5.30
N ILE A 562 -7.86 3.87 5.57
CA ILE A 562 -8.89 3.90 6.62
C ILE A 562 -10.07 2.96 6.33
N GLY A 563 -10.20 2.53 5.07
CA GLY A 563 -11.11 1.49 4.62
C GLY A 563 -10.79 1.11 3.17
N ARG A 564 -11.27 -0.07 2.74
CA ARG A 564 -11.01 -0.61 1.39
C ARG A 564 -12.16 -0.40 0.41
N THR A 565 -13.29 0.08 0.90
CA THR A 565 -14.53 0.26 0.11
C THR A 565 -15.01 1.70 0.19
N PRO A 566 -15.76 2.20 -0.81
CA PRO A 566 -16.35 3.55 -0.79
C PRO A 566 -17.30 3.84 0.38
N ARG A 567 -17.74 2.78 1.07
CA ARG A 567 -18.49 2.86 2.33
C ARG A 567 -17.75 3.59 3.44
N SER A 568 -16.42 3.45 3.51
CA SER A 568 -15.59 4.17 4.49
C SER A 568 -15.25 5.54 3.94
N ASN A 569 -15.32 6.57 4.78
CA ASN A 569 -14.97 7.95 4.44
C ASN A 569 -14.50 8.71 5.69
N LEU A 570 -14.02 9.93 5.50
CA LEU A 570 -13.53 10.79 6.58
C LEU A 570 -14.56 10.99 7.70
N ALA A 571 -15.82 11.26 7.35
CA ALA A 571 -16.87 11.54 8.33
C ALA A 571 -17.20 10.33 9.23
N THR A 572 -17.24 9.13 8.64
CA THR A 572 -17.49 7.89 9.38
C THR A 572 -16.30 7.46 10.22
N TYR A 573 -15.08 7.64 9.72
CA TYR A 573 -13.87 7.23 10.43
C TYR A 573 -13.61 8.06 11.69
N THR A 574 -13.78 9.38 11.58
CA THR A 574 -13.57 10.32 12.68
C THR A 574 -14.67 10.24 13.75
N GLY A 575 -15.81 9.63 13.42
CA GLY A 575 -17.00 9.57 14.27
C GLY A 575 -17.88 10.82 14.23
N LEU A 576 -17.46 11.89 13.51
CA LEU A 576 -18.24 13.13 13.46
C LEU A 576 -19.63 12.93 12.83
N PHE A 577 -19.76 11.93 11.95
CA PHE A 577 -21.02 11.69 11.25
C PHE A 577 -22.16 11.25 12.18
N ASP A 578 -21.85 10.67 13.33
CA ASP A 578 -22.86 10.29 14.32
C ASP A 578 -23.58 11.51 14.90
N ALA A 579 -22.82 12.58 15.18
CA ALA A 579 -23.37 13.85 15.66
C ALA A 579 -24.18 14.56 14.57
N VAL A 580 -23.72 14.52 13.32
CA VAL A 580 -24.46 15.07 12.16
C VAL A 580 -25.79 14.35 11.98
N ARG A 581 -25.81 13.01 11.98
CA ARG A 581 -27.05 12.23 11.86
C ARG A 581 -28.04 12.50 13.00
N ALA A 582 -27.54 12.70 14.21
CA ALA A 582 -28.38 13.07 15.35
C ALA A 582 -29.03 14.45 15.16
N ALA A 583 -28.30 15.42 14.59
CA ALA A 583 -28.86 16.74 14.27
C ALA A 583 -29.95 16.68 13.19
N PHE A 584 -29.76 15.87 12.14
CA PHE A 584 -30.79 15.65 11.11
C PHE A 584 -32.03 14.94 11.66
N ALA A 585 -31.87 13.99 12.59
CA ALA A 585 -33.01 13.34 13.24
C ALA A 585 -33.77 14.27 14.21
N ALA A 586 -33.16 15.38 14.61
CA ALA A 586 -33.76 16.37 15.49
C ALA A 586 -34.52 17.48 14.76
N THR A 587 -34.56 17.49 13.42
CA THR A 587 -35.38 18.45 12.65
C THR A 587 -36.87 18.13 12.78
N ASP A 588 -37.71 19.14 12.59
CA ASP A 588 -39.16 18.99 12.73
C ASP A 588 -39.73 18.07 11.64
N GLU A 589 -39.19 18.11 10.42
CA GLU A 589 -39.58 17.21 9.32
C GLU A 589 -39.24 15.75 9.64
N ALA A 590 -38.06 15.48 10.21
CA ALA A 590 -37.68 14.13 10.60
C ALA A 590 -38.53 13.61 11.76
N ARG A 591 -38.78 14.45 12.77
CA ARG A 591 -39.63 14.11 13.93
C ARG A 591 -41.08 13.83 13.51
N ALA A 592 -41.65 14.64 12.63
CA ALA A 592 -43.01 14.45 12.12
C ALA A 592 -43.18 13.11 11.39
N ARG A 593 -42.11 12.60 10.77
CA ARG A 593 -42.08 11.32 10.06
C ARG A 593 -41.63 10.14 10.94
N GLY A 594 -41.34 10.37 12.22
CA GLY A 594 -40.84 9.35 13.15
C GLY A 594 -39.45 8.82 12.79
N TRP A 595 -38.66 9.59 12.05
CA TRP A 595 -37.34 9.19 11.59
C TRP A 595 -36.28 9.39 12.67
N THR A 596 -35.40 8.40 12.82
CA THR A 596 -34.27 8.43 13.74
C THR A 596 -32.96 8.66 12.99
N ALA A 597 -31.85 8.81 13.73
CA ALA A 597 -30.51 8.91 13.14
C ALA A 597 -30.13 7.71 12.25
N GLY A 598 -30.83 6.57 12.39
CA GLY A 598 -30.66 5.41 11.51
C GLY A 598 -31.12 5.66 10.07
N ARG A 599 -32.17 6.45 9.85
CA ARG A 599 -32.64 6.84 8.50
C ARG A 599 -31.55 7.60 7.72
N PHE A 600 -30.79 8.41 8.44
CA PHE A 600 -29.72 9.24 7.93
C PHE A 600 -28.36 8.52 7.84
N SER A 601 -28.33 7.20 8.01
CA SER A 601 -27.13 6.40 7.86
C SER A 601 -27.16 5.67 6.52
N PHE A 602 -26.14 5.88 5.69
CA PHE A 602 -25.95 5.08 4.47
C PHE A 602 -25.49 3.64 4.75
N ASN A 603 -25.16 3.29 6.01
CA ASN A 603 -24.67 1.95 6.35
C ASN A 603 -25.78 0.93 6.62
N VAL A 604 -26.98 1.36 6.97
CA VAL A 604 -28.12 0.49 7.29
C VAL A 604 -29.28 0.70 6.33
N ALA A 605 -30.10 -0.33 6.14
CA ALA A 605 -31.31 -0.23 5.35
C ALA A 605 -32.28 0.79 5.95
N GLY A 606 -33.06 1.46 5.09
CA GLY A 606 -34.04 2.45 5.51
C GLY A 606 -33.99 3.71 4.65
N GLY A 607 -32.95 4.54 4.79
CA GLY A 607 -32.81 5.79 4.03
C GLY A 607 -31.72 5.79 2.96
N ARG A 608 -30.88 4.75 2.94
CA ARG A 608 -29.83 4.58 1.92
C ARG A 608 -30.41 4.18 0.56
N CYS A 609 -29.67 4.46 -0.50
CA CYS A 609 -29.96 3.88 -1.82
C CYS A 609 -29.70 2.37 -1.81
N GLU A 610 -30.67 1.55 -2.25
CA GLU A 610 -30.55 0.09 -2.24
C GLU A 610 -29.78 -0.46 -3.45
N VAL A 611 -29.63 0.31 -4.54
CA VAL A 611 -28.84 -0.11 -5.72
C VAL A 611 -27.36 -0.21 -5.39
N CYS A 612 -26.78 0.83 -4.79
CA CYS A 612 -25.38 0.83 -4.33
C CYS A 612 -25.24 0.45 -2.85
N GLN A 613 -26.35 0.11 -2.17
CA GLN A 613 -26.39 -0.17 -0.73
C GLN A 613 -25.67 0.88 0.14
N GLY A 614 -25.76 2.15 -0.26
CA GLY A 614 -25.16 3.30 0.43
C GLY A 614 -23.68 3.58 0.13
N GLU A 615 -23.05 2.85 -0.80
CA GLU A 615 -21.66 3.13 -1.21
C GLU A 615 -21.55 4.40 -2.05
N GLY A 616 -22.63 4.79 -2.75
CA GLY A 616 -22.64 5.93 -3.67
C GLY A 616 -22.02 5.63 -5.03
N SER A 617 -21.25 4.56 -5.14
CA SER A 617 -20.63 4.07 -6.37
C SER A 617 -20.95 2.59 -6.60
N VAL A 618 -20.70 2.12 -7.82
CA VAL A 618 -20.76 0.71 -8.21
C VAL A 618 -19.41 0.29 -8.79
N SER A 619 -18.96 -0.92 -8.45
CA SER A 619 -17.71 -1.46 -9.01
C SER A 619 -17.95 -1.94 -10.44
N VAL A 620 -17.09 -1.52 -11.35
CA VAL A 620 -17.07 -1.96 -12.74
C VAL A 620 -15.82 -2.81 -12.93
N GLU A 621 -16.00 -4.12 -13.06
CA GLU A 621 -14.93 -5.01 -13.48
C GLU A 621 -14.66 -4.81 -14.98
N LEU A 622 -13.42 -4.43 -15.30
CA LEU A 622 -12.96 -4.30 -16.66
C LEU A 622 -12.14 -5.55 -17.02
N LEU A 623 -12.40 -6.13 -18.20
CA LEU A 623 -11.78 -7.39 -18.64
C LEU A 623 -10.23 -7.38 -18.65
N PHE A 624 -9.62 -6.23 -18.94
CA PHE A 624 -8.17 -6.11 -19.15
C PHE A 624 -7.54 -4.94 -18.38
N LEU A 625 -8.33 -4.23 -17.57
CA LEU A 625 -7.90 -3.08 -16.78
C LEU A 625 -8.27 -3.31 -15.31
N PRO A 626 -7.57 -2.66 -14.37
CA PRO A 626 -7.98 -2.69 -12.97
C PRO A 626 -9.45 -2.26 -12.84
N GLY A 627 -10.22 -2.96 -11.99
CA GLY A 627 -11.59 -2.58 -11.71
C GLY A 627 -11.67 -1.13 -11.22
N SER A 628 -12.63 -0.37 -11.74
CA SER A 628 -12.85 1.03 -11.38
C SER A 628 -14.18 1.18 -10.64
N TRP A 629 -14.36 2.33 -9.99
CA TRP A 629 -15.62 2.71 -9.35
C TRP A 629 -16.28 3.80 -10.19
N ALA A 630 -17.56 3.62 -10.49
CA ALA A 630 -18.37 4.64 -11.16
C ALA A 630 -19.47 5.14 -10.21
N PRO A 631 -19.91 6.41 -10.32
CA PRO A 631 -21.06 6.89 -9.56
C PRO A 631 -22.29 6.00 -9.78
N CYS A 632 -23.04 5.75 -8.71
CA CYS A 632 -24.24 4.92 -8.77
C CYS A 632 -25.26 5.53 -9.74
N PRO A 633 -25.83 4.75 -10.67
CA PRO A 633 -26.77 5.27 -11.67
C PRO A 633 -28.11 5.72 -11.07
N GLU A 634 -28.47 5.23 -9.88
CA GLU A 634 -29.75 5.54 -9.21
C GLU A 634 -29.66 6.80 -8.34
N CYS A 635 -28.65 6.87 -7.46
CA CYS A 635 -28.52 7.97 -6.51
C CYS A 635 -27.49 9.03 -6.94
N HIS A 636 -26.79 8.81 -8.06
CA HIS A 636 -25.76 9.70 -8.60
C HIS A 636 -24.70 10.12 -7.57
N GLY A 637 -24.27 9.18 -6.72
CA GLY A 637 -23.28 9.45 -5.68
C GLY A 637 -23.84 9.93 -4.34
N SER A 638 -25.12 10.31 -4.25
CA SER A 638 -25.71 10.86 -3.02
C SER A 638 -25.83 9.86 -1.87
N ARG A 639 -25.80 8.55 -2.15
CA ARG A 639 -25.91 7.42 -1.20
C ARG A 639 -27.30 7.22 -0.57
N TYR A 640 -28.26 8.11 -0.80
CA TYR A 640 -29.57 8.11 -0.14
C TYR A 640 -30.73 7.99 -1.13
N THR A 641 -31.91 7.66 -0.60
CA THR A 641 -33.19 7.78 -1.33
C THR A 641 -33.62 9.24 -1.45
N ALA A 642 -34.39 9.56 -2.49
CA ALA A 642 -34.95 10.90 -2.69
C ALA A 642 -35.73 11.40 -1.46
N GLU A 643 -36.54 10.53 -0.84
CA GLU A 643 -37.30 10.85 0.38
C GLU A 643 -36.40 11.31 1.55
N THR A 644 -35.23 10.69 1.71
CA THR A 644 -34.29 11.05 2.78
C THR A 644 -33.65 12.41 2.53
N LEU A 645 -33.47 12.78 1.26
CA LEU A 645 -32.92 14.06 0.83
C LEU A 645 -33.93 15.22 0.90
N GLU A 646 -35.20 14.95 1.23
CA GLU A 646 -36.17 16.02 1.50
C GLU A 646 -35.91 16.74 2.82
N VAL A 647 -35.28 16.06 3.80
CA VAL A 647 -34.97 16.67 5.10
C VAL A 647 -33.71 17.51 4.97
N ARG A 648 -33.81 18.77 5.40
CA ARG A 648 -32.71 19.73 5.38
C ARG A 648 -32.36 20.18 6.79
N TRP A 649 -31.08 20.39 7.04
CA TRP A 649 -30.57 21.04 8.23
C TRP A 649 -29.78 22.28 7.79
N ASN A 650 -30.14 23.45 8.31
CA ASN A 650 -29.61 24.75 7.87
C ASN A 650 -29.62 24.93 6.33
N GLY A 651 -30.68 24.45 5.68
CA GLY A 651 -30.86 24.57 4.23
C GLY A 651 -30.14 23.52 3.38
N ALA A 652 -29.29 22.67 3.96
CA ALA A 652 -28.55 21.61 3.25
C ALA A 652 -29.12 20.22 3.53
N THR A 653 -29.12 19.34 2.53
CA THR A 653 -29.43 17.92 2.71
C THR A 653 -28.25 17.18 3.35
N ILE A 654 -28.46 15.96 3.83
CA ILE A 654 -27.35 15.18 4.39
C ILE A 654 -26.30 14.78 3.33
N ALA A 655 -26.70 14.65 2.06
CA ALA A 655 -25.76 14.45 0.96
C ALA A 655 -24.93 15.69 0.68
N ASP A 656 -25.54 16.89 0.75
CA ASP A 656 -24.81 18.16 0.60
C ASP A 656 -23.74 18.31 1.69
N VAL A 657 -24.08 17.98 2.95
CA VAL A 657 -23.11 18.00 4.06
C VAL A 657 -21.97 17.01 3.83
N LEU A 658 -22.25 15.80 3.33
CA LEU A 658 -21.19 14.86 2.93
C LEU A 658 -20.37 15.36 1.73
N GLY A 659 -20.94 16.22 0.89
CA GLY A 659 -20.26 16.85 -0.24
C GLY A 659 -19.35 18.01 0.13
N MET A 660 -19.53 18.61 1.31
CA MET A 660 -18.70 19.73 1.81
C MET A 660 -17.26 19.29 2.08
N THR A 661 -16.33 20.19 1.78
CA THR A 661 -14.95 20.11 2.28
C THR A 661 -14.90 20.33 3.79
N VAL A 662 -13.81 19.91 4.45
CA VAL A 662 -13.59 20.17 5.87
C VAL A 662 -13.63 21.68 6.18
N ASP A 663 -13.05 22.52 5.32
CA ASP A 663 -13.05 23.98 5.49
C ASP A 663 -14.46 24.60 5.33
N GLU A 664 -15.30 24.07 4.45
CA GLU A 664 -16.72 24.49 4.33
C GLU A 664 -17.57 23.97 5.50
N ALA A 665 -17.31 22.73 5.92
CA ALA A 665 -18.06 22.09 6.98
C ALA A 665 -17.77 22.68 8.37
N ALA A 666 -16.54 23.16 8.62
CA ALA A 666 -16.15 23.73 9.91
C ALA A 666 -17.06 24.89 10.38
N PRO A 667 -17.28 25.96 9.59
CA PRO A 667 -18.24 27.00 9.96
C PRO A 667 -19.69 26.50 9.89
N PHE A 668 -20.04 25.62 8.94
CA PHE A 668 -21.41 25.13 8.77
C PHE A 668 -21.90 24.27 9.95
N LEU A 669 -21.04 23.44 10.51
CA LEU A 669 -21.32 22.52 11.62
C LEU A 669 -20.86 23.07 12.97
N ALA A 670 -20.51 24.35 13.07
CA ALA A 670 -20.04 24.98 14.32
C ALA A 670 -21.03 24.83 15.50
N ALA A 671 -22.33 24.75 15.20
CA ALA A 671 -23.38 24.50 16.20
C ALA A 671 -23.39 23.07 16.77
N ILE A 672 -22.58 22.15 16.23
CA ILE A 672 -22.44 20.76 16.67
C ILE A 672 -21.04 20.58 17.28
N PRO A 673 -20.87 20.71 18.60
CA PRO A 673 -19.54 20.76 19.24
C PRO A 673 -18.65 19.56 18.96
N ALA A 674 -19.24 18.36 18.85
CA ALA A 674 -18.50 17.14 18.53
C ALA A 674 -17.95 17.16 17.10
N ALA A 675 -18.69 17.71 16.14
CA ALA A 675 -18.23 17.86 14.77
C ALA A 675 -17.18 19.00 14.66
N GLY A 676 -17.43 20.15 15.31
CA GLY A 676 -16.51 21.28 15.31
C GLY A 676 -15.09 20.89 15.76
N ARG A 677 -14.96 20.18 16.90
CA ARG A 677 -13.66 19.69 17.38
C ARG A 677 -12.94 18.80 16.36
N ALA A 678 -13.65 17.85 15.74
CA ALA A 678 -13.06 16.95 14.76
C ALA A 678 -12.57 17.73 13.52
N LEU A 679 -13.37 18.68 13.05
CA LEU A 679 -13.06 19.51 11.87
C LEU A 679 -11.87 20.44 12.12
N ASP A 680 -11.78 21.06 13.30
CA ASP A 680 -10.65 21.91 13.65
C ASP A 680 -9.32 21.15 13.65
N VAL A 681 -9.31 19.93 14.21
CA VAL A 681 -8.12 19.08 14.21
C VAL A 681 -7.76 18.64 12.79
N LEU A 682 -8.74 18.26 11.96
CA LEU A 682 -8.52 17.94 10.55
C LEU A 682 -7.90 19.11 9.77
N ARG A 683 -8.31 20.36 10.05
CA ARG A 683 -7.72 21.56 9.46
C ARG A 683 -6.28 21.77 9.92
N GLN A 684 -6.00 21.55 11.20
CA GLN A 684 -4.65 21.68 11.77
C GLN A 684 -3.65 20.68 11.19
N VAL A 685 -4.10 19.49 10.78
CA VAL A 685 -3.25 18.51 10.06
C VAL A 685 -3.24 18.70 8.54
N GLY A 686 -3.79 19.82 8.03
CA GLY A 686 -3.73 20.18 6.60
C GLY A 686 -4.74 19.45 5.71
N LEU A 687 -5.85 18.93 6.26
CA LEU A 687 -6.86 18.19 5.51
C LEU A 687 -8.13 19.01 5.18
N GLY A 688 -8.01 20.34 5.20
CA GLY A 688 -9.13 21.27 4.96
C GLY A 688 -9.86 21.05 3.62
N TYR A 689 -9.13 20.58 2.60
CA TYR A 689 -9.64 20.36 1.24
C TYR A 689 -10.43 19.06 1.04
N LEU A 690 -10.35 18.09 1.95
CA LEU A 690 -11.02 16.81 1.78
C LEU A 690 -12.52 16.94 1.99
N ARG A 691 -13.31 16.22 1.18
CA ARG A 691 -14.77 16.16 1.37
C ARG A 691 -15.11 15.18 2.49
N LEU A 692 -16.12 15.52 3.31
CA LEU A 692 -16.55 14.68 4.44
C LEU A 692 -16.92 13.25 4.02
N GLY A 693 -17.61 13.14 2.88
CA GLY A 693 -18.05 11.89 2.27
C GLY A 693 -17.07 11.30 1.25
N GLN A 694 -15.85 11.83 1.11
CA GLN A 694 -14.88 11.32 0.15
C GLN A 694 -14.58 9.84 0.39
N PRO A 695 -14.76 8.96 -0.61
CA PRO A 695 -14.49 7.53 -0.49
C PRO A 695 -13.05 7.24 -0.03
N ALA A 696 -12.89 6.32 0.92
CA ALA A 696 -11.58 5.90 1.41
C ALA A 696 -10.61 5.40 0.31
N PRO A 697 -11.06 4.70 -0.75
CA PRO A 697 -10.18 4.30 -1.85
C PRO A 697 -9.63 5.48 -2.68
N GLU A 698 -10.24 6.66 -2.60
CA GLU A 698 -9.75 7.87 -3.28
C GLU A 698 -8.71 8.63 -2.45
N LEU A 699 -8.52 8.27 -1.17
CA LEU A 699 -7.57 8.94 -0.30
C LEU A 699 -6.15 8.42 -0.51
N SER A 700 -5.18 9.31 -0.47
CA SER A 700 -3.76 8.93 -0.46
C SER A 700 -3.38 8.24 0.87
N GLY A 701 -2.25 7.53 0.88
CA GLY A 701 -1.70 6.93 2.11
C GLY A 701 -1.45 7.97 3.21
N GLY A 702 -0.86 9.12 2.85
CA GLY A 702 -0.61 10.23 3.75
C GLY A 702 -1.89 10.94 4.22
N GLU A 703 -2.92 11.06 3.38
CA GLU A 703 -4.25 11.55 3.81
C GLU A 703 -4.90 10.61 4.82
N ALA A 704 -4.91 9.30 4.54
CA ALA A 704 -5.43 8.28 5.45
C ALA A 704 -4.70 8.32 6.80
N GLN A 705 -3.38 8.48 6.80
CA GLN A 705 -2.56 8.58 8.00
C GLN A 705 -2.87 9.84 8.82
N ARG A 706 -2.98 11.00 8.17
CA ARG A 706 -3.34 12.27 8.82
C ARG A 706 -4.76 12.23 9.40
N ILE A 707 -5.71 11.54 8.76
CA ILE A 707 -7.06 11.31 9.31
C ILE A 707 -6.98 10.48 10.61
N LYS A 708 -6.15 9.42 10.65
CA LYS A 708 -5.94 8.62 11.87
C LYS A 708 -5.33 9.45 12.99
N LEU A 709 -4.30 10.23 12.66
CA LEU A 709 -3.65 11.12 13.61
C LEU A 709 -4.65 12.15 14.17
N ALA A 710 -5.42 12.81 13.30
CA ALA A 710 -6.47 13.74 13.71
C ALA A 710 -7.52 13.08 14.61
N THR A 711 -7.89 11.83 14.31
CA THR A 711 -8.86 11.05 15.10
C THR A 711 -8.35 10.75 16.52
N GLU A 712 -7.03 10.66 16.72
CA GLU A 712 -6.43 10.49 18.04
C GLU A 712 -6.22 11.85 18.74
N LEU A 713 -5.83 12.90 18.01
CA LEU A 713 -5.66 14.25 18.54
C LEU A 713 -6.97 14.85 19.09
N GLN A 714 -8.13 14.52 18.52
CA GLN A 714 -9.42 14.99 19.04
C GLN A 714 -9.81 14.41 20.41
N ARG A 715 -9.15 13.33 20.87
CA ARG A 715 -9.50 12.66 22.12
C ARG A 715 -8.74 13.29 23.30
N ALA A 716 -9.38 14.22 23.99
CA ALA A 716 -8.86 14.72 25.27
C ALA A 716 -8.84 13.58 26.31
N ARG A 717 -7.64 13.11 26.68
CA ARG A 717 -7.46 12.07 27.70
C ARG A 717 -6.26 12.37 28.58
N SER A 718 -6.37 11.98 29.85
CA SER A 718 -5.27 11.98 30.81
C SER A 718 -4.44 10.70 30.70
N GLY A 719 -3.15 10.79 30.99
CA GLY A 719 -2.21 9.66 30.94
C GLY A 719 -1.14 9.84 29.87
N HIS A 720 -0.07 9.06 29.98
CA HIS A 720 1.05 9.08 29.07
C HIS A 720 0.81 8.11 27.90
N THR A 721 0.65 8.67 26.70
CA THR A 721 0.48 7.88 25.48
C THR A 721 1.79 7.79 24.71
N LEU A 722 2.13 6.60 24.22
CA LEU A 722 3.19 6.36 23.26
C LEU A 722 2.61 6.32 21.85
N TYR A 723 2.93 7.32 21.02
CA TYR A 723 2.57 7.38 19.61
C TYR A 723 3.70 6.81 18.76
N LEU A 724 3.37 5.81 17.94
CA LEU A 724 4.28 5.15 17.00
C LEU A 724 3.80 5.44 15.58
N LEU A 725 4.56 6.23 14.83
CA LEU A 725 4.22 6.62 13.46
C LEU A 725 5.23 6.03 12.48
N ASP A 726 4.72 5.41 11.42
CA ASP A 726 5.54 4.84 10.35
C ASP A 726 5.52 5.79 9.14
N GLU A 727 6.66 6.47 8.90
CA GLU A 727 6.88 7.42 7.81
C GLU A 727 5.74 8.44 7.62
N PRO A 728 5.46 9.28 8.64
CA PRO A 728 4.31 10.17 8.63
C PRO A 728 4.41 11.33 7.63
N THR A 729 5.60 11.65 7.13
CA THR A 729 5.84 12.68 6.11
C THR A 729 5.94 12.18 4.68
N THR A 730 5.91 10.87 4.45
CA THR A 730 6.03 10.31 3.10
C THR A 730 4.93 10.87 2.19
N GLY A 731 5.36 11.41 1.04
CA GLY A 731 4.46 12.01 0.04
C GLY A 731 3.86 13.35 0.44
N LEU A 732 4.37 13.99 1.49
CA LEU A 732 3.95 15.34 1.87
C LEU A 732 4.85 16.38 1.22
N HIS A 733 4.23 17.48 0.80
CA HIS A 733 4.98 18.68 0.43
C HIS A 733 5.73 19.22 1.66
N PRO A 734 6.94 19.79 1.54
CA PRO A 734 7.69 20.31 2.69
C PRO A 734 6.90 21.28 3.60
N ALA A 735 6.03 22.10 3.02
CA ALA A 735 5.10 22.95 3.81
C ALA A 735 4.11 22.15 4.68
N ASP A 736 3.63 21.01 4.18
CA ASP A 736 2.75 20.11 4.93
C ASP A 736 3.55 19.33 6.01
N VAL A 737 4.83 19.04 5.75
CA VAL A 737 5.77 18.46 6.71
C VAL A 737 6.00 19.38 7.91
N GLU A 738 6.18 20.67 7.69
CA GLU A 738 6.30 21.66 8.76
C GLU A 738 5.05 21.67 9.67
N LEU A 739 3.85 21.71 9.07
CA LEU A 739 2.58 21.68 9.82
C LEU A 739 2.44 20.41 10.66
N LEU A 740 2.77 19.25 10.08
CA LEU A 740 2.72 17.97 10.77
C LEU A 740 3.74 17.92 11.92
N THR A 741 4.96 18.37 11.68
CA THR A 741 6.02 18.41 12.70
C THR A 741 5.62 19.26 13.90
N GLU A 742 4.94 20.38 13.66
CA GLU A 742 4.37 21.20 14.74
C GLU A 742 3.33 20.42 15.56
N GLN A 743 2.46 19.63 14.92
CA GLN A 743 1.47 18.81 15.64
C GLN A 743 2.14 17.69 16.46
N LEU A 744 3.21 17.07 15.95
CA LEU A 744 4.00 16.10 16.70
C LEU A 744 4.71 16.73 17.90
N ALA A 745 5.22 17.96 17.74
CA ALA A 745 5.77 18.73 18.84
C ALA A 745 4.72 19.02 19.93
N ARG A 746 3.49 19.40 19.55
CA ARG A 746 2.40 19.62 20.51
C ARG A 746 2.03 18.36 21.31
N LEU A 747 2.09 17.18 20.69
CA LEU A 747 1.87 15.91 21.39
C LEU A 747 2.92 15.68 22.48
N THR A 748 4.19 15.93 22.15
CA THR A 748 5.29 15.79 23.12
C THR A 748 5.26 16.87 24.21
N ASP A 749 4.90 18.11 23.87
CA ASP A 749 4.70 19.20 24.85
C ASP A 749 3.56 18.91 25.83
N ALA A 750 2.55 18.14 25.41
CA ALA A 750 1.50 17.62 26.29
C ALA A 750 1.96 16.46 27.21
N GLY A 751 3.24 16.08 27.16
CA GLY A 751 3.84 15.05 28.01
C GLY A 751 3.79 13.62 27.44
N ASN A 752 3.42 13.45 26.17
CA ASN A 752 3.40 12.15 25.50
C ASN A 752 4.77 11.80 24.89
N THR A 753 4.97 10.53 24.55
CA THR A 753 6.12 10.09 23.75
C THR A 753 5.70 9.94 22.30
N VAL A 754 6.52 10.43 21.38
CA VAL A 754 6.30 10.25 19.94
C VAL A 754 7.55 9.61 19.34
N VAL A 755 7.39 8.44 18.74
CA VAL A 755 8.45 7.76 17.98
C VAL A 755 8.01 7.70 16.52
N VAL A 756 8.83 8.27 15.64
CA VAL A 756 8.56 8.33 14.20
C VAL A 756 9.64 7.57 13.44
N VAL A 757 9.25 6.71 12.49
CA VAL A 757 10.17 6.26 11.45
C VAL A 757 10.26 7.37 10.42
N GLU A 758 11.45 7.90 10.17
CA GLU A 758 11.60 9.07 9.28
C GLU A 758 12.85 9.06 8.40
N HIS A 759 12.70 9.66 7.22
CA HIS A 759 13.76 9.87 6.22
C HIS A 759 13.91 11.35 5.83
N ALA A 760 12.92 12.18 6.15
CA ALA A 760 12.97 13.62 5.93
C ALA A 760 13.90 14.24 6.99
N MET A 761 15.07 14.73 6.55
CA MET A 761 16.11 15.19 7.48
C MET A 761 15.69 16.43 8.28
N ASP A 762 14.79 17.25 7.74
CA ASP A 762 14.19 18.39 8.42
C ASP A 762 13.40 17.99 9.68
N VAL A 763 12.73 16.82 9.64
CA VAL A 763 12.05 16.23 10.81
C VAL A 763 13.07 15.61 11.76
N VAL A 764 14.04 14.86 11.23
CA VAL A 764 15.08 14.19 12.02
C VAL A 764 15.93 15.21 12.79
N ALA A 765 16.25 16.35 12.16
CA ALA A 765 16.97 17.47 12.77
C ALA A 765 16.18 18.12 13.92
N LYS A 766 14.84 18.10 13.86
CA LYS A 766 13.95 18.65 14.89
C LYS A 766 13.61 17.66 16.02
N ALA A 767 14.07 16.40 15.92
CA ALA A 767 13.85 15.40 16.96
C ALA A 767 14.69 15.69 18.21
N ASP A 768 14.19 15.27 19.37
CA ASP A 768 14.94 15.34 20.63
C ASP A 768 15.98 14.20 20.73
N HIS A 769 15.69 13.07 20.08
CA HIS A 769 16.56 11.90 20.01
C HIS A 769 16.48 11.24 18.63
N VAL A 770 17.59 10.68 18.15
CA VAL A 770 17.69 9.99 16.86
C VAL A 770 18.30 8.62 17.07
N ILE A 771 17.70 7.60 16.45
CA ILE A 771 18.22 6.23 16.39
C ILE A 771 18.44 5.90 14.91
N ASP A 772 19.69 5.77 14.49
CA ASP A 772 20.05 5.40 13.12
C ASP A 772 20.27 3.88 13.00
N MET A 773 19.48 3.25 12.12
CA MET A 773 19.47 1.81 11.87
C MET A 773 20.26 1.46 10.61
N GLY A 774 21.13 0.45 10.67
CA GLY A 774 21.95 0.06 9.52
C GLY A 774 23.00 -1.02 9.84
N PRO A 775 24.17 -0.99 9.18
CA PRO A 775 24.61 -0.03 8.14
C PRO A 775 23.96 -0.21 6.75
N GLY A 776 23.34 -1.35 6.48
CA GLY A 776 22.64 -1.67 5.23
C GLY A 776 21.18 -2.10 5.43
N GLY A 777 20.57 -2.62 4.38
CA GLY A 777 19.26 -3.28 4.44
C GLY A 777 19.38 -4.81 4.57
N GLY A 778 18.31 -5.48 5.03
CA GLY A 778 18.27 -6.94 5.15
C GLY A 778 19.28 -7.48 6.17
N ASP A 779 20.06 -8.48 5.76
CA ASP A 779 21.09 -9.14 6.60
C ASP A 779 22.24 -8.22 7.01
N ALA A 780 22.50 -7.15 6.23
CA ALA A 780 23.49 -6.13 6.56
C ALA A 780 22.90 -5.00 7.43
N GLY A 781 21.62 -5.08 7.78
CA GLY A 781 20.93 -4.15 8.67
C GLY A 781 20.73 -4.71 10.07
N GLY A 782 19.72 -4.18 10.76
CA GLY A 782 19.25 -4.71 12.04
C GLY A 782 20.06 -4.31 13.26
N ASN A 783 21.04 -3.42 13.11
CA ASN A 783 21.86 -2.87 14.18
C ASN A 783 21.62 -1.36 14.34
N VAL A 784 21.81 -0.85 15.56
CA VAL A 784 21.95 0.60 15.79
C VAL A 784 23.36 1.02 15.41
N VAL A 785 23.48 1.94 14.47
CA VAL A 785 24.78 2.48 13.99
C VAL A 785 25.17 3.73 14.78
N ALA A 786 24.18 4.54 15.16
CA ALA A 786 24.34 5.68 16.04
C ALA A 786 23.01 5.95 16.77
N ALA A 787 23.09 6.41 18.02
CA ALA A 787 21.94 6.89 18.76
C ALA A 787 22.36 8.06 19.66
N GLY A 788 21.50 9.08 19.81
CA GLY A 788 21.82 10.28 20.57
C GLY A 788 20.98 11.48 20.13
N SER A 789 21.47 12.70 20.39
CA SER A 789 20.89 13.90 19.79
C SER A 789 21.12 13.92 18.26
N PRO A 790 20.39 14.74 17.49
CA PRO A 790 20.68 14.91 16.06
C PRO A 790 22.15 15.28 15.78
N ALA A 791 22.76 16.10 16.63
CA ALA A 791 24.16 16.48 16.51
C ALA A 791 25.13 15.31 16.74
N ASP A 792 24.83 14.42 17.71
CA ASP A 792 25.64 13.22 17.98
C ASP A 792 25.60 12.27 16.78
N VAL A 793 24.41 12.05 16.20
CA VAL A 793 24.26 11.19 15.02
C VAL A 793 24.94 11.81 13.79
N ALA A 794 24.83 13.13 13.58
CA ALA A 794 25.50 13.85 12.49
C ALA A 794 27.04 13.80 12.55
N ALA A 795 27.61 13.51 13.73
CA ALA A 795 29.06 13.32 13.92
C ALA A 795 29.54 11.88 13.67
N SER A 796 28.63 10.91 13.56
CA SER A 796 28.99 9.49 13.35
C SER A 796 29.60 9.26 11.97
N SER A 797 30.74 8.57 11.92
CA SER A 797 31.38 8.14 10.67
C SER A 797 30.82 6.84 10.10
N ALA A 798 30.13 6.04 10.92
CA ALA A 798 29.54 4.77 10.50
C ALA A 798 28.13 4.96 9.90
N SER A 799 27.46 6.06 10.24
CA SER A 799 26.10 6.37 9.79
C SER A 799 26.06 6.84 8.33
N ARG A 800 25.21 6.21 7.51
CA ARG A 800 24.90 6.71 6.15
C ARG A 800 23.99 7.95 6.18
N THR A 801 23.32 8.20 7.30
CA THR A 801 22.44 9.36 7.50
C THR A 801 23.22 10.61 7.92
N ALA A 802 24.35 10.45 8.63
CA ALA A 802 25.12 11.54 9.21
C ALA A 802 25.49 12.68 8.24
N PRO A 803 25.93 12.45 6.98
CA PRO A 803 26.26 13.54 6.07
C PRO A 803 25.05 14.44 5.76
N PHE A 804 23.89 13.83 5.54
CA PHE A 804 22.64 14.54 5.20
C PHE A 804 22.08 15.27 6.41
N LEU A 805 22.13 14.65 7.59
CA LEU A 805 21.70 15.30 8.84
C LEU A 805 22.61 16.48 9.19
N ARG A 806 23.91 16.39 8.89
CA ARG A 806 24.85 17.50 9.09
C ARG A 806 24.58 18.68 8.17
N GLU A 807 24.31 18.41 6.89
CA GLU A 807 23.91 19.44 5.93
C GLU A 807 22.62 20.12 6.37
N GLU A 808 21.63 19.33 6.80
CA GLU A 808 20.36 19.87 7.29
C GLU A 808 20.57 20.75 8.53
N LEU A 809 21.33 20.30 9.54
CA LEU A 809 21.63 21.08 10.75
C LEU A 809 22.44 22.37 10.47
N GLN A 810 23.05 22.52 9.29
CA GLN A 810 23.70 23.76 8.87
C GLN A 810 22.71 24.76 8.25
N HIS A 811 21.57 24.26 7.74
CA HIS A 811 20.50 25.04 7.13
C HIS A 811 19.26 25.21 8.02
N ALA A 812 19.17 24.42 9.10
CA ALA A 812 17.97 24.21 9.94
C ALA A 812 18.13 24.67 11.37
#